data_AF-A0A7L7LCL2-F1
#
_entry.id   AF-A0A7L7LCL2-F1
#
_cell.length_a   1.000
_cell.length_b   1.000
_cell.length_c   1.000
_cell.angle_alpha   90.00
_cell.angle_beta   90.00
_cell.angle_gamma   90.00
#
_symmetry.space_group_name_H-M   'P 1'
#
loop_
_entity.id
_entity.type
_entity.pdbx_description
1 polymer ?
#
loop_
_entity_poly.entity_id
_entity_poly.type
_entity_poly.pdbx_seq_one_letter_code
_entity_poly.pdbx_strand_id
1 'polypeptide(L)'
;MKYKMISYSFHKLTLVILILFLHISNVFGFKPKTHVWIAQQVLNDVLLDGKLTINGRDYEVSKRIVDALRAHASTYRMGHVGPDAFPDILVGQTVVHPGRKGGWQTDDWLQWSVREAGDDPAHIAYALGMLGHAAGDIWAHSYVNMYAGDAFSLIDGETDVEVRHIAVETFIDKYTPALRDHNGHTLGSVQDNIAAPVGFLSKHLILASDPSREYQNSNTGVHLVAMRKVWNAIYKAQKASEGAGSDVQKLILKLENEVIEITRKANDLVGPIAQAKQQLVIANAALEQHERLIDAQKKIIEEQNRIIRQSEQIIIEAGELSANLPGKIANVQNEIVGVQRSIALTPSKLSKKVCDVVTKKLPWPFNKIVEETVCKVVDIVNPAYENLVNLISDLEKQKNTLTASLQAATLRKSTAIAAKAAATTALAAASVELARLEAIKKSNNAGRELAKQAKEALDKLEKAQKDLFDQVVALKGKIDEYRVLLSQELNPVSLALKHWEGDLIKAIDAYENANFAVMKAILTSENPLTPLQQWVDCWAPVFMAVPKEVPGTACVIKHGIEEIRSLRSKLRKALGPGGWLIDPAGMTEDILVKELTPALEDATIQIAMLIDGNLGALIKMHIDGISDQQLNAVFSNDATNKQLLLIPDVANRLLADMRVHEGSFNTESFAPAYNAVILAKLSLLDANALNSIAKELGIKFPTRYGTSLYEGNIASNVLFGVVRSIDGNHQWQAYAPAFPRSRPNGDGYELEDRRYGYSFDKDGSSKGMRFYSYNKTESRAFAKLFTGPLSPALETPDNFGFSNILPKWYVAGTVKNPFPKTPSKGRFNSIFRSIF
;
A
#
# COMPACT_ATOMS: atom_id res chain seq x y z
N MET A 1 31.63 19.73 24.97
CA MET A 1 31.53 20.43 26.27
C MET A 1 30.50 21.59 26.20
N LYS A 2 29.22 21.31 25.90
CA LYS A 2 28.18 22.34 25.65
C LYS A 2 26.75 21.96 26.15
N TYR A 3 26.61 20.95 27.02
CA TYR A 3 25.31 20.36 27.41
C TYR A 3 24.93 20.55 28.89
N LYS A 4 25.56 21.47 29.64
CA LYS A 4 25.35 21.63 31.10
C LYS A 4 24.69 22.94 31.58
N MET A 5 24.30 23.87 30.69
CA MET A 5 23.73 25.17 31.10
C MET A 5 22.21 25.34 30.95
N ILE A 6 21.48 24.40 30.33
CA ILE A 6 20.02 24.56 30.11
C ILE A 6 19.21 24.26 31.39
N SER A 7 19.70 23.38 32.27
CA SER A 7 18.95 22.91 33.46
C SER A 7 18.64 24.02 34.50
N TYR A 8 19.51 25.02 34.64
CA TYR A 8 19.41 26.01 35.74
C TYR A 8 18.54 27.24 35.44
N SER A 9 18.18 27.51 34.18
CA SER A 9 17.28 28.64 33.85
C SER A 9 15.80 28.27 33.87
N PHE A 10 15.46 26.98 33.70
CA PHE A 10 14.06 26.52 33.74
C PHE A 10 13.40 26.84 35.10
N HIS A 11 14.03 26.48 36.22
CA HIS A 11 13.41 26.56 37.54
C HIS A 11 13.08 27.98 38.02
N LYS A 12 13.73 29.03 37.49
CA LYS A 12 13.38 30.42 37.80
C LYS A 12 12.37 31.04 36.83
N LEU A 13 12.24 30.51 35.62
CA LEU A 13 11.18 30.92 34.69
C LEU A 13 9.84 30.27 35.06
N THR A 14 9.86 29.00 35.51
CA THR A 14 8.67 28.28 35.99
C THR A 14 7.99 28.98 37.18
N LEU A 15 8.75 29.56 38.12
CA LEU A 15 8.18 30.16 39.34
C LEU A 15 7.54 31.55 39.11
N VAL A 16 7.93 32.27 38.05
CA VAL A 16 7.34 33.59 37.72
C VAL A 16 6.10 33.44 36.84
N ILE A 17 6.00 32.36 36.07
CA ILE A 17 4.80 32.03 35.27
C ILE A 17 3.69 31.43 36.15
N LEU A 18 4.04 30.69 37.21
CA LEU A 18 3.07 30.01 38.10
C LEU A 18 2.14 30.95 38.91
N ILE A 19 2.40 32.26 38.94
CA ILE A 19 1.64 33.25 39.73
C ILE A 19 0.76 34.15 38.83
N LEU A 20 0.87 34.02 37.51
CA LEU A 20 0.16 34.85 36.51
C LEU A 20 -0.96 34.11 35.74
N PHE A 21 -1.24 32.85 36.07
CA PHE A 21 -2.24 32.00 35.41
C PHE A 21 -3.27 31.42 36.39
N LEU A 22 -3.78 32.25 37.31
CA LEU A 22 -4.98 31.94 38.09
C LEU A 22 -6.15 32.78 37.58
N HIS A 23 -7.30 32.11 37.39
CA HIS A 23 -8.58 32.61 36.86
C HIS A 23 -8.63 32.69 35.32
N ILE A 24 -9.21 31.65 34.72
CA ILE A 24 -9.55 31.56 33.29
C ILE A 24 -11.00 31.04 33.21
N SER A 25 -11.94 31.96 32.96
CA SER A 25 -13.36 31.81 32.52
C SER A 25 -13.64 30.71 31.47
N ASN A 26 -14.80 30.04 31.46
CA ASN A 26 -15.42 29.51 30.22
C ASN A 26 -16.91 29.44 30.47
N VAL A 27 -17.72 30.00 29.57
CA VAL A 27 -19.09 30.32 29.89
C VAL A 27 -20.00 30.26 28.66
N PHE A 28 -21.07 29.49 28.80
CA PHE A 28 -22.06 29.21 27.77
C PHE A 28 -23.10 30.36 27.70
N GLY A 29 -24.02 30.38 26.75
CA GLY A 29 -25.14 31.34 26.82
C GLY A 29 -26.21 30.81 27.76
N PHE A 30 -26.66 29.59 27.49
CA PHE A 30 -27.44 28.78 28.41
C PHE A 30 -26.60 27.61 28.97
N LYS A 31 -26.86 27.27 30.23
CA LYS A 31 -26.86 25.89 30.74
C LYS A 31 -26.90 24.74 29.71
N PRO A 32 -25.95 23.79 29.60
CA PRO A 32 -26.13 22.58 28.79
C PRO A 32 -27.43 21.83 29.07
N LYS A 33 -27.90 21.82 30.33
CA LYS A 33 -29.20 21.24 30.70
C LYS A 33 -30.37 22.07 30.17
N THR A 34 -30.29 23.40 30.17
CA THR A 34 -31.25 24.30 29.52
C THR A 34 -31.29 24.08 28.00
N HIS A 35 -30.15 23.91 27.33
CA HIS A 35 -30.09 23.55 25.92
C HIS A 35 -30.80 22.23 25.60
N VAL A 36 -30.54 21.17 26.38
CA VAL A 36 -31.23 19.88 26.22
C VAL A 36 -32.74 20.00 26.51
N TRP A 37 -33.13 20.86 27.46
CA TRP A 37 -34.54 21.15 27.74
C TRP A 37 -35.22 21.90 26.58
N ILE A 38 -34.55 22.87 25.93
CA ILE A 38 -35.02 23.56 24.71
C ILE A 38 -35.21 22.53 23.59
N ALA A 39 -34.22 21.66 23.37
CA ALA A 39 -34.28 20.58 22.38
C ALA A 39 -35.53 19.72 22.59
N GLN A 40 -35.85 19.39 23.85
CA GLN A 40 -37.03 18.61 24.19
C GLN A 40 -38.34 19.35 23.90
N GLN A 41 -38.41 20.69 24.05
CA GLN A 41 -39.61 21.44 23.68
C GLN A 41 -39.87 21.40 22.17
N VAL A 42 -38.81 21.39 21.36
CA VAL A 42 -38.94 21.21 19.90
C VAL A 42 -39.33 19.76 19.55
N LEU A 43 -38.74 18.76 20.21
CA LEU A 43 -39.09 17.34 20.03
C LEU A 43 -40.54 17.03 20.46
N ASN A 44 -41.04 17.65 21.53
CA ASN A 44 -42.41 17.49 22.00
C ASN A 44 -43.45 17.95 20.99
N ASP A 45 -43.10 18.91 20.14
CA ASP A 45 -43.94 19.44 19.07
C ASP A 45 -43.81 18.55 17.81
N VAL A 46 -42.60 18.46 17.23
CA VAL A 46 -42.39 17.80 15.93
C VAL A 46 -42.59 16.28 15.91
N LEU A 47 -42.39 15.59 17.03
CA LEU A 47 -42.50 14.12 17.02
C LEU A 47 -43.95 13.63 17.01
N LEU A 48 -44.90 14.44 17.49
CA LEU A 48 -46.33 14.13 17.56
C LEU A 48 -46.90 13.76 16.18
N ASP A 49 -46.82 14.70 15.23
CA ASP A 49 -47.45 14.56 13.91
C ASP A 49 -46.51 14.91 12.73
N GLY A 50 -45.31 15.45 13.02
CA GLY A 50 -44.36 15.93 12.01
C GLY A 50 -44.40 17.45 11.78
N LYS A 51 -45.10 18.22 12.62
CA LYS A 51 -45.31 19.67 12.45
C LYS A 51 -44.75 20.47 13.61
N LEU A 52 -44.65 21.78 13.40
CA LEU A 52 -44.26 22.73 14.44
C LEU A 52 -45.33 23.79 14.65
N THR A 53 -45.76 23.92 15.89
CA THR A 53 -46.73 24.91 16.35
C THR A 53 -46.03 26.24 16.61
N ILE A 54 -46.33 27.25 15.78
CA ILE A 54 -45.82 28.63 15.89
C ILE A 54 -47.02 29.57 15.86
N ASN A 55 -47.19 30.38 16.93
CA ASN A 55 -48.32 31.29 17.10
C ASN A 55 -49.71 30.63 16.94
N GLY A 56 -49.84 29.39 17.43
CA GLY A 56 -51.09 28.61 17.37
C GLY A 56 -51.43 28.10 15.97
N ARG A 57 -50.44 27.92 15.09
CA ARG A 57 -50.58 27.35 13.75
C ARG A 57 -49.48 26.35 13.45
N ASP A 58 -49.83 25.31 12.71
CA ASP A 58 -48.96 24.16 12.47
C ASP A 58 -48.25 24.29 11.12
N TYR A 59 -46.95 24.01 11.12
CA TYR A 59 -46.10 24.07 9.94
C TYR A 59 -45.43 22.72 9.71
N GLU A 60 -45.66 22.13 8.54
CA GLU A 60 -45.07 20.83 8.16
C GLU A 60 -43.53 20.92 8.17
N VAL A 61 -42.89 19.99 8.88
CA VAL A 61 -41.43 19.79 8.82
C VAL A 61 -41.12 18.75 7.74
N SER A 62 -40.02 18.93 7.00
CA SER A 62 -39.69 18.00 5.92
C SER A 62 -39.52 16.56 6.46
N LYS A 63 -40.07 15.57 5.75
CA LYS A 63 -40.07 14.16 6.19
C LYS A 63 -38.67 13.67 6.58
N ARG A 64 -37.63 14.05 5.83
CA ARG A 64 -36.21 13.76 6.13
C ARG A 64 -35.79 14.19 7.53
N ILE A 65 -36.20 15.39 7.95
CA ILE A 65 -35.92 15.90 9.29
C ILE A 65 -36.74 15.13 10.33
N VAL A 66 -38.04 14.94 10.10
CA VAL A 66 -38.91 14.20 11.03
C VAL A 66 -38.43 12.77 11.26
N ASP A 67 -38.01 12.06 10.21
CA ASP A 67 -37.45 10.72 10.28
C ASP A 67 -36.14 10.70 11.10
N ALA A 68 -35.24 11.65 10.86
CA ALA A 68 -33.99 11.79 11.60
C ALA A 68 -34.19 12.08 13.09
N LEU A 69 -35.11 12.99 13.43
CA LEU A 69 -35.44 13.34 14.82
C LEU A 69 -36.15 12.19 15.55
N ARG A 70 -36.99 11.41 14.85
CA ARG A 70 -37.63 10.20 15.41
C ARG A 70 -36.61 9.10 15.69
N ALA A 71 -35.65 8.88 14.80
CA ALA A 71 -34.63 7.84 14.95
C ALA A 71 -33.52 8.21 15.97
N HIS A 72 -33.15 9.50 16.06
CA HIS A 72 -31.97 9.97 16.80
C HIS A 72 -32.25 11.17 17.71
N ALA A 73 -33.37 11.16 18.43
CA ALA A 73 -33.77 12.23 19.35
C ALA A 73 -32.68 12.60 20.37
N SER A 74 -31.98 11.62 20.95
CA SER A 74 -30.87 11.86 21.90
C SER A 74 -29.64 12.53 21.25
N THR A 75 -29.43 12.32 19.95
CA THR A 75 -28.38 12.98 19.18
C THR A 75 -28.75 14.41 18.79
N TYR A 76 -30.04 14.69 18.53
CA TYR A 76 -30.53 16.06 18.39
C TYR A 76 -30.39 16.88 19.70
N ARG A 77 -30.69 16.25 20.85
CA ARG A 77 -30.43 16.84 22.17
C ARG A 77 -28.93 17.08 22.40
N MET A 78 -28.07 16.15 21.99
CA MET A 78 -26.61 16.37 22.08
C MET A 78 -26.12 17.49 21.15
N GLY A 79 -26.73 17.66 19.98
CA GLY A 79 -26.43 18.79 19.10
C GLY A 79 -26.84 20.14 19.69
N HIS A 80 -27.88 20.20 20.54
CA HIS A 80 -28.24 21.43 21.27
C HIS A 80 -27.19 21.82 22.33
N VAL A 81 -26.45 20.85 22.86
CA VAL A 81 -25.26 21.13 23.68
C VAL A 81 -24.11 21.56 22.75
N GLY A 82 -23.91 20.85 21.65
CA GLY A 82 -23.17 21.34 20.50
C GLY A 82 -21.73 21.77 20.81
N PRO A 83 -21.36 23.04 20.54
CA PRO A 83 -20.01 23.54 20.79
C PRO A 83 -19.67 23.69 22.28
N ASP A 84 -20.63 23.59 23.19
CA ASP A 84 -20.33 23.50 24.63
C ASP A 84 -19.52 22.24 24.96
N ALA A 85 -19.66 21.19 24.14
CA ALA A 85 -18.99 19.90 24.32
C ALA A 85 -17.93 19.61 23.25
N PHE A 86 -18.13 20.06 22.00
CA PHE A 86 -17.39 19.53 20.84
C PHE A 86 -16.79 20.60 19.92
N PRO A 87 -15.58 20.38 19.34
CA PRO A 87 -14.72 19.19 19.52
C PRO A 87 -14.16 19.04 20.94
N ASP A 88 -14.07 20.15 21.66
CA ASP A 88 -13.81 20.23 23.09
C ASP A 88 -14.31 21.59 23.63
N ILE A 89 -14.48 21.67 24.95
CA ILE A 89 -14.94 22.88 25.67
C ILE A 89 -14.06 24.11 25.36
N LEU A 90 -12.74 23.94 25.21
CA LEU A 90 -11.83 25.08 25.00
C LEU A 90 -12.01 25.67 23.59
N VAL A 91 -12.04 24.83 22.55
CA VAL A 91 -12.19 25.26 21.16
C VAL A 91 -13.60 25.75 20.87
N GLY A 92 -14.63 25.08 21.40
CA GLY A 92 -16.01 25.51 21.25
C GLY A 92 -16.20 26.95 21.71
N GLN A 93 -15.82 27.24 22.96
CA GLN A 93 -16.00 28.54 23.61
C GLN A 93 -15.06 29.65 23.12
N THR A 94 -13.93 29.32 22.46
CA THR A 94 -12.95 30.34 22.02
C THR A 94 -12.78 30.46 20.50
N VAL A 95 -13.42 29.60 19.71
CA VAL A 95 -13.33 29.59 18.24
C VAL A 95 -14.69 29.49 17.55
N VAL A 96 -15.62 28.67 18.07
CA VAL A 96 -16.94 28.46 17.44
C VAL A 96 -17.94 29.51 17.91
N HIS A 97 -17.99 29.73 19.22
CA HIS A 97 -18.82 30.71 19.93
C HIS A 97 -18.59 32.17 19.51
N PRO A 98 -17.36 32.72 19.61
CA PRO A 98 -17.10 34.11 19.22
C PRO A 98 -16.91 34.26 17.71
N GLY A 99 -16.75 33.16 16.98
CA GLY A 99 -16.14 33.17 15.66
C GLY A 99 -14.70 33.72 15.70
N ARG A 100 -14.13 33.99 14.52
CA ARG A 100 -12.76 34.49 14.39
C ARG A 100 -12.66 35.69 13.47
N LYS A 101 -11.98 36.75 13.91
CA LYS A 101 -11.65 37.88 13.03
C LYS A 101 -10.77 37.41 11.85
N GLY A 102 -11.29 37.51 10.64
CA GLY A 102 -10.60 37.06 9.42
C GLY A 102 -10.62 35.54 9.19
N GLY A 103 -11.38 34.79 9.98
CA GLY A 103 -11.68 33.36 9.77
C GLY A 103 -13.18 33.12 9.83
N TRP A 104 -13.57 31.87 10.06
CA TRP A 104 -14.98 31.49 10.20
C TRP A 104 -15.67 32.22 11.35
N GLN A 105 -16.87 32.72 11.05
CA GLN A 105 -17.83 33.20 12.03
C GLN A 105 -18.71 32.03 12.53
N THR A 106 -19.53 32.23 13.56
CA THR A 106 -20.43 31.17 14.03
C THR A 106 -21.39 30.68 12.94
N ASP A 107 -21.93 31.56 12.07
CA ASP A 107 -22.80 31.09 10.98
C ASP A 107 -22.07 30.23 9.94
N ASP A 108 -20.76 30.37 9.77
CA ASP A 108 -19.96 29.50 8.89
C ASP A 108 -19.85 28.09 9.48
N TRP A 109 -19.65 27.97 10.80
CA TRP A 109 -19.68 26.68 11.52
C TRP A 109 -21.05 26.00 11.43
N LEU A 110 -22.15 26.74 11.58
CA LEU A 110 -23.51 26.22 11.45
C LEU A 110 -23.81 25.72 10.02
N GLN A 111 -23.46 26.51 9.00
CA GLN A 111 -23.62 26.12 7.58
C GLN A 111 -22.74 24.93 7.21
N TRP A 112 -21.52 24.86 7.76
CA TRP A 112 -20.63 23.71 7.60
C TRP A 112 -21.22 22.45 8.23
N SER A 113 -21.68 22.51 9.49
CA SER A 113 -22.24 21.35 10.20
C SER A 113 -23.43 20.72 9.45
N VAL A 114 -24.37 21.55 8.99
CA VAL A 114 -25.53 21.09 8.20
C VAL A 114 -25.14 20.52 6.84
N ARG A 115 -24.10 21.07 6.20
CA ARG A 115 -23.60 20.55 4.92
C ARG A 115 -22.90 19.20 5.08
N GLU A 116 -22.03 19.09 6.07
CA GLU A 116 -21.21 17.89 6.28
C GLU A 116 -21.98 16.70 6.84
N ALA A 117 -23.16 16.92 7.44
CA ALA A 117 -24.04 15.85 7.92
C ALA A 117 -24.38 14.82 6.83
N GLY A 118 -24.50 15.26 5.57
CA GLY A 118 -24.90 14.39 4.46
C GLY A 118 -26.29 13.79 4.68
N ASP A 119 -26.49 12.56 4.22
CA ASP A 119 -27.78 11.85 4.28
C ASP A 119 -27.94 10.92 5.49
N ASP A 120 -26.98 10.89 6.41
CA ASP A 120 -27.05 10.06 7.63
C ASP A 120 -28.03 10.67 8.66
N PRO A 121 -29.06 9.93 9.11
CA PRO A 121 -30.06 10.44 10.05
C PRO A 121 -29.50 10.90 11.41
N ALA A 122 -28.44 10.28 11.93
CA ALA A 122 -27.83 10.68 13.19
C ALA A 122 -27.03 11.97 13.04
N HIS A 123 -26.30 12.12 11.93
CA HIS A 123 -25.56 13.35 11.65
C HIS A 123 -26.51 14.52 11.38
N ILE A 124 -27.61 14.28 10.65
CA ILE A 124 -28.68 15.27 10.42
C ILE A 124 -29.26 15.72 11.77
N ALA A 125 -29.59 14.79 12.66
CA ALA A 125 -30.10 15.12 13.98
C ALA A 125 -29.11 15.99 14.78
N TYR A 126 -27.82 15.64 14.82
CA TYR A 126 -26.80 16.45 15.50
C TYR A 126 -26.66 17.85 14.90
N ALA A 127 -26.54 17.96 13.57
CA ALA A 127 -26.35 19.24 12.88
C ALA A 127 -27.55 20.18 13.00
N LEU A 128 -28.78 19.66 13.00
CA LEU A 128 -29.98 20.43 13.33
C LEU A 128 -30.00 20.82 14.82
N GLY A 129 -29.46 19.98 15.69
CA GLY A 129 -29.23 20.32 17.08
C GLY A 129 -28.31 21.53 17.24
N MET A 130 -27.21 21.60 16.48
CA MET A 130 -26.28 22.75 16.47
C MET A 130 -26.97 24.08 16.09
N LEU A 131 -27.97 24.04 15.21
CA LEU A 131 -28.80 25.21 14.92
C LEU A 131 -29.63 25.61 16.14
N GLY A 132 -30.20 24.63 16.84
CA GLY A 132 -30.97 24.86 18.06
C GLY A 132 -30.13 25.32 19.27
N HIS A 133 -28.86 24.90 19.36
CA HIS A 133 -27.86 25.47 20.26
C HIS A 133 -27.72 26.99 20.04
N ALA A 134 -27.35 27.38 18.81
CA ALA A 134 -27.18 28.79 18.47
C ALA A 134 -28.49 29.60 18.59
N ALA A 135 -29.63 28.97 18.32
CA ALA A 135 -30.94 29.57 18.57
C ALA A 135 -31.18 29.87 20.06
N GLY A 136 -30.68 29.03 20.97
CA GLY A 136 -30.64 29.31 22.40
C GLY A 136 -29.76 30.51 22.72
N ASP A 137 -28.51 30.45 22.30
CA ASP A 137 -27.47 31.37 22.75
C ASP A 137 -27.57 32.79 22.19
N ILE A 138 -28.21 32.97 21.02
CA ILE A 138 -28.65 34.29 20.54
C ILE A 138 -29.48 35.03 21.60
N TRP A 139 -30.40 34.32 22.25
CA TRP A 139 -31.29 34.92 23.25
C TRP A 139 -30.69 34.88 24.65
N ALA A 140 -29.96 33.82 24.97
CA ALA A 140 -29.32 33.64 26.27
C ALA A 140 -28.22 34.68 26.50
N HIS A 141 -27.19 34.77 25.64
CA HIS A 141 -26.14 35.80 25.81
C HIS A 141 -26.70 37.22 25.70
N SER A 142 -27.73 37.48 24.88
CA SER A 142 -28.39 38.79 24.87
C SER A 142 -28.98 39.18 26.24
N TYR A 143 -29.46 38.20 27.01
CA TYR A 143 -29.96 38.38 28.37
C TYR A 143 -28.87 38.36 29.43
N VAL A 144 -27.92 37.43 29.35
CA VAL A 144 -26.84 37.29 30.34
C VAL A 144 -25.88 38.47 30.26
N ASN A 145 -25.47 38.89 29.06
CA ASN A 145 -24.60 40.07 28.86
C ASN A 145 -25.26 41.38 29.34
N MET A 146 -26.59 41.44 29.34
CA MET A 146 -27.34 42.59 29.88
C MET A 146 -27.21 42.69 31.41
N TYR A 147 -27.12 41.56 32.10
CA TYR A 147 -26.82 41.52 33.54
C TYR A 147 -25.32 41.63 33.83
N ALA A 148 -24.50 40.76 33.23
CA ALA A 148 -23.05 40.73 33.44
C ALA A 148 -22.40 42.08 33.11
N GLY A 149 -22.91 42.76 32.07
CA GLY A 149 -22.55 44.11 31.69
C GLY A 149 -21.58 44.19 30.52
N ASP A 150 -21.17 43.06 29.95
CA ASP A 150 -20.35 42.94 28.73
C ASP A 150 -20.59 41.58 28.07
N ALA A 151 -20.01 41.34 26.89
CA ALA A 151 -19.87 40.00 26.34
C ALA A 151 -18.74 39.23 27.05
N PHE A 152 -18.92 37.91 27.19
CA PHE A 152 -17.91 37.00 27.73
C PHE A 152 -16.60 37.05 26.90
N SER A 153 -15.45 37.23 27.57
CA SER A 153 -14.14 37.29 26.92
C SER A 153 -13.00 36.86 27.84
N LEU A 154 -12.34 35.76 27.49
CA LEU A 154 -11.19 35.23 28.21
C LEU A 154 -9.87 35.99 28.08
N ILE A 155 -9.79 36.95 27.16
CA ILE A 155 -8.51 37.43 26.60
C ILE A 155 -8.29 38.94 26.73
N ASP A 156 -9.17 39.65 27.43
CA ASP A 156 -9.09 41.10 27.63
C ASP A 156 -8.39 41.51 28.95
N GLY A 157 -8.14 40.55 29.85
CA GLY A 157 -7.31 40.71 31.05
C GLY A 157 -8.07 40.93 32.35
N GLU A 158 -9.38 40.68 32.37
CA GLU A 158 -10.21 40.64 33.59
C GLU A 158 -11.09 39.37 33.64
N THR A 159 -11.89 39.18 34.69
CA THR A 159 -12.73 37.98 34.90
C THR A 159 -14.04 38.21 35.66
N ASP A 160 -14.37 39.44 36.08
CA ASP A 160 -15.60 39.73 36.84
C ASP A 160 -16.83 39.60 35.94
N VAL A 161 -16.74 39.99 34.65
CA VAL A 161 -17.81 39.75 33.67
C VAL A 161 -18.06 38.26 33.53
N GLU A 162 -17.00 37.46 33.42
CA GLU A 162 -17.01 36.02 33.22
C GLU A 162 -17.66 35.34 34.44
N VAL A 163 -17.27 35.74 35.66
CA VAL A 163 -17.87 35.26 36.91
C VAL A 163 -19.35 35.65 37.02
N ARG A 164 -19.72 36.87 36.62
CA ARG A 164 -21.12 37.32 36.57
C ARG A 164 -21.94 36.52 35.55
N HIS A 165 -21.36 36.18 34.40
CA HIS A 165 -21.99 35.40 33.34
C HIS A 165 -22.33 33.99 33.87
N ILE A 166 -21.33 33.25 34.39
CA ILE A 166 -21.50 31.92 35.03
C ILE A 166 -22.57 31.96 36.12
N ALA A 167 -22.55 32.99 36.95
CA ALA A 167 -23.46 33.14 38.07
C ALA A 167 -24.93 33.23 37.60
N VAL A 168 -25.22 33.99 36.54
CA VAL A 168 -26.56 34.11 35.97
C VAL A 168 -27.01 32.80 35.32
N GLU A 169 -26.18 32.17 34.48
CA GLU A 169 -26.51 30.87 33.89
C GLU A 169 -26.77 29.78 34.92
N THR A 170 -25.91 29.67 35.93
CA THR A 170 -26.04 28.67 36.99
C THR A 170 -27.32 28.90 37.78
N PHE A 171 -27.73 30.17 37.93
CA PHE A 171 -29.02 30.52 38.50
C PHE A 171 -30.19 30.14 37.58
N ILE A 172 -30.11 30.35 36.26
CA ILE A 172 -31.15 29.90 35.31
C ILE A 172 -31.25 28.36 35.29
N ASP A 173 -30.12 27.66 35.29
CA ASP A 173 -30.08 26.19 35.26
C ASP A 173 -30.81 25.58 36.46
N LYS A 174 -30.56 26.12 37.66
CA LYS A 174 -31.24 25.76 38.91
C LYS A 174 -32.77 25.75 38.77
N TYR A 175 -33.35 26.66 37.99
CA TYR A 175 -34.79 26.76 37.73
C TYR A 175 -35.24 26.20 36.37
N THR A 176 -34.37 25.50 35.65
CA THR A 176 -34.75 24.85 34.38
C THR A 176 -35.75 23.71 34.65
N PRO A 177 -36.93 23.68 33.99
CA PRO A 177 -37.93 22.66 34.24
C PRO A 177 -37.43 21.23 33.96
N ALA A 178 -38.04 20.25 34.62
CA ALA A 178 -37.73 18.84 34.39
C ALA A 178 -37.96 18.43 32.93
N LEU A 179 -37.10 17.54 32.41
CA LEU A 179 -37.20 17.02 31.05
C LEU A 179 -38.46 16.13 30.93
N ARG A 180 -39.42 16.50 30.07
CA ARG A 180 -40.69 15.79 29.89
C ARG A 180 -41.00 15.50 28.42
N ASP A 181 -41.67 14.38 28.16
CA ASP A 181 -42.24 14.06 26.84
C ASP A 181 -43.49 14.90 26.52
N HIS A 182 -44.07 14.70 25.34
CA HIS A 182 -45.28 15.40 24.88
C HIS A 182 -46.55 15.04 25.68
N ASN A 183 -46.52 13.96 26.46
CA ASN A 183 -47.60 13.56 27.37
C ASN A 183 -47.38 14.08 28.80
N GLY A 184 -46.25 14.77 29.05
CA GLY A 184 -45.85 15.26 30.37
C GLY A 184 -45.10 14.26 31.25
N HIS A 185 -44.77 13.05 30.77
CA HIS A 185 -43.98 12.09 31.53
C HIS A 185 -42.53 12.57 31.69
N THR A 186 -41.99 12.52 32.90
CA THR A 186 -40.58 12.84 33.15
C THR A 186 -39.66 11.81 32.51
N LEU A 187 -38.71 12.26 31.69
CA LEU A 187 -37.78 11.42 30.92
C LEU A 187 -36.55 10.95 31.73
N GLY A 188 -36.54 11.17 33.04
CA GLY A 188 -35.40 10.90 33.91
C GLY A 188 -34.36 12.02 33.88
N SER A 189 -33.09 11.64 33.93
CA SER A 189 -31.96 12.57 33.98
C SER A 189 -31.65 13.17 32.60
N VAL A 190 -30.96 14.32 32.57
CA VAL A 190 -30.57 14.98 31.31
C VAL A 190 -29.48 14.17 30.59
N GLN A 191 -28.50 13.68 31.35
CA GLN A 191 -27.33 12.99 30.86
C GLN A 191 -27.63 11.59 30.27
N ASP A 192 -28.76 10.97 30.64
CA ASP A 192 -29.24 9.71 30.04
C ASP A 192 -30.05 9.93 28.75
N ASN A 193 -30.36 11.19 28.43
CA ASN A 193 -31.17 11.59 27.28
C ASN A 193 -30.35 12.14 26.11
N ILE A 194 -29.03 12.13 26.18
CA ILE A 194 -28.09 12.63 25.15
C ILE A 194 -27.18 11.51 24.61
N ALA A 195 -26.81 11.60 23.33
CA ALA A 195 -25.90 10.65 22.68
C ALA A 195 -25.06 11.32 21.57
N ALA A 196 -23.74 11.26 21.70
CA ALA A 196 -22.81 11.86 20.73
C ALA A 196 -22.51 10.92 19.54
N PRO A 197 -22.58 11.40 18.27
CA PRO A 197 -22.20 10.62 17.10
C PRO A 197 -20.68 10.66 16.92
N VAL A 198 -19.92 10.06 17.84
CA VAL A 198 -18.47 10.25 17.97
C VAL A 198 -17.68 10.14 16.66
N GLY A 199 -17.88 9.09 15.87
CA GLY A 199 -17.15 8.93 14.60
C GLY A 199 -17.40 10.03 13.56
N PHE A 200 -18.55 10.72 13.63
CA PHE A 200 -18.83 11.92 12.84
C PHE A 200 -18.03 13.12 13.36
N LEU A 201 -18.04 13.32 14.69
CA LEU A 201 -17.32 14.40 15.36
C LEU A 201 -15.80 14.30 15.12
N SER A 202 -15.19 13.15 15.41
CA SER A 202 -13.77 12.87 15.13
C SER A 202 -13.39 13.17 13.69
N LYS A 203 -14.19 12.67 12.73
CA LYS A 203 -13.92 12.80 11.30
C LYS A 203 -14.05 14.25 10.82
N HIS A 204 -15.11 14.94 11.23
CA HIS A 204 -15.44 16.25 10.68
C HIS A 204 -14.86 17.40 11.51
N LEU A 205 -14.90 17.36 12.84
CA LEU A 205 -14.38 18.45 13.68
C LEU A 205 -12.86 18.38 13.87
N ILE A 206 -12.22 17.20 13.88
CA ILE A 206 -10.77 17.06 14.12
C ILE A 206 -10.00 16.70 12.83
N LEU A 207 -10.41 15.66 12.10
CA LEU A 207 -9.63 15.16 10.95
C LEU A 207 -9.80 15.98 9.66
N ALA A 208 -10.91 16.69 9.49
CA ALA A 208 -11.16 17.47 8.28
C ALA A 208 -10.25 18.70 8.16
N SER A 209 -9.93 19.08 6.92
CA SER A 209 -9.02 20.19 6.62
C SER A 209 -9.60 21.57 6.94
N ASP A 210 -10.93 21.73 6.84
CA ASP A 210 -11.56 23.03 6.99
C ASP A 210 -11.55 23.53 8.44
N PRO A 211 -12.11 22.82 9.44
CA PRO A 211 -11.97 23.20 10.85
C PRO A 211 -10.51 23.34 11.30
N SER A 212 -9.63 22.43 10.86
CA SER A 212 -8.20 22.49 11.14
C SER A 212 -7.51 23.79 10.68
N ARG A 213 -7.99 24.44 9.61
CA ARG A 213 -7.46 25.75 9.16
C ARG A 213 -7.88 26.88 10.12
N GLU A 214 -9.10 26.82 10.65
CA GLU A 214 -9.61 27.82 11.59
C GLU A 214 -8.90 27.68 12.95
N TYR A 215 -8.70 26.44 13.42
CA TYR A 215 -7.94 26.15 14.64
C TYR A 215 -6.46 26.53 14.54
N GLN A 216 -5.82 26.35 13.39
CA GLN A 216 -4.37 26.62 13.22
C GLN A 216 -4.01 28.09 13.50
N ASN A 217 -4.97 29.00 13.33
CA ASN A 217 -4.79 30.43 13.55
C ASN A 217 -5.37 30.88 14.91
N SER A 218 -5.79 29.94 15.77
CA SER A 218 -6.24 30.16 17.14
C SER A 218 -5.14 29.79 18.13
N ASN A 219 -5.11 30.43 19.30
CA ASN A 219 -4.18 30.05 20.37
C ASN A 219 -4.63 28.79 21.14
N THR A 220 -5.86 28.32 20.87
CA THR A 220 -6.60 27.39 21.74
C THR A 220 -6.95 26.06 21.07
N GLY A 221 -6.98 25.97 19.73
CA GLY A 221 -7.25 24.73 18.98
C GLY A 221 -6.01 24.06 18.38
N VAL A 222 -4.81 24.50 18.73
CA VAL A 222 -3.54 23.98 18.18
C VAL A 222 -3.31 22.50 18.48
N HIS A 223 -3.85 21.97 19.58
CA HIS A 223 -3.80 20.53 19.91
C HIS A 223 -4.57 19.69 18.89
N LEU A 224 -5.76 20.11 18.47
CA LEU A 224 -6.54 19.40 17.44
C LEU A 224 -5.81 19.40 16.09
N VAL A 225 -5.19 20.53 15.74
CA VAL A 225 -4.34 20.63 14.53
C VAL A 225 -3.16 19.67 14.62
N ALA A 226 -2.52 19.56 15.78
CA ALA A 226 -1.38 18.65 15.97
C ALA A 226 -1.80 17.17 15.90
N MET A 227 -2.94 16.80 16.51
CA MET A 227 -3.54 15.46 16.35
C MET A 227 -3.76 15.12 14.86
N ARG A 228 -4.37 16.05 14.12
CA ARG A 228 -4.61 15.89 12.68
C ARG A 228 -3.31 15.82 11.86
N LYS A 229 -2.27 16.62 12.19
CA LYS A 229 -0.96 16.56 11.54
C LYS A 229 -0.33 15.18 11.66
N VAL A 230 -0.36 14.57 12.86
CA VAL A 230 0.17 13.22 13.09
C VAL A 230 -0.60 12.20 12.26
N TRP A 231 -1.94 12.20 12.33
CA TRP A 231 -2.77 11.30 11.51
C TRP A 231 -2.50 11.45 10.01
N ASN A 232 -2.47 12.68 9.49
CA ASN A 232 -2.24 12.94 8.07
C ASN A 232 -0.84 12.52 7.60
N ALA A 233 0.19 12.67 8.45
CA ALA A 233 1.54 12.20 8.14
C ALA A 233 1.62 10.66 8.10
N ILE A 234 0.95 9.96 9.04
CA ILE A 234 0.85 8.49 9.02
C ILE A 234 0.04 7.99 7.82
N TYR A 235 -1.09 8.60 7.52
CA TYR A 235 -1.91 8.28 6.33
C TYR A 235 -1.10 8.43 5.03
N LYS A 236 -0.38 9.54 4.86
CA LYS A 236 0.53 9.74 3.72
C LYS A 236 1.62 8.67 3.65
N ALA A 237 2.27 8.36 4.77
CA ALA A 237 3.33 7.34 4.82
C ALA A 237 2.79 5.94 4.50
N GLN A 238 1.60 5.60 5.00
CA GLN A 238 0.88 4.37 4.68
C GLN A 238 0.61 4.28 3.17
N LYS A 239 0.05 5.33 2.55
CA LYS A 239 -0.22 5.36 1.10
C LYS A 239 1.04 5.30 0.24
N ALA A 240 2.11 5.96 0.65
CA ALA A 240 3.41 5.86 -0.03
C ALA A 240 3.99 4.44 0.07
N SER A 241 3.88 3.79 1.23
CA SER A 241 4.29 2.39 1.45
C SER A 241 3.46 1.39 0.62
N GLU A 242 2.13 1.54 0.60
CA GLU A 242 1.23 0.74 -0.25
C GLU A 242 1.55 0.91 -1.75
N GLY A 243 1.84 2.15 -2.19
CA GLY A 243 2.28 2.46 -3.55
C GLY A 243 3.60 1.77 -3.91
N ALA A 244 4.61 1.88 -3.04
CA ALA A 244 5.91 1.22 -3.21
C ALA A 244 5.77 -0.31 -3.34
N GLY A 245 4.94 -0.94 -2.51
CA GLY A 245 4.63 -2.36 -2.61
C GLY A 245 3.98 -2.74 -3.95
N SER A 246 3.05 -1.92 -4.45
CA SER A 246 2.43 -2.10 -5.77
C SER A 246 3.45 -2.01 -6.91
N ASP A 247 4.41 -1.10 -6.84
CA ASP A 247 5.42 -0.91 -7.89
C ASP A 247 6.47 -2.03 -7.90
N VAL A 248 6.89 -2.53 -6.72
CA VAL A 248 7.72 -3.74 -6.62
C VAL A 248 6.98 -4.96 -7.21
N GLN A 249 5.68 -5.11 -6.93
CA GLN A 249 4.87 -6.19 -7.52
C GLN A 249 4.79 -6.09 -9.06
N LYS A 250 4.65 -4.89 -9.62
CA LYS A 250 4.69 -4.67 -11.09
C LYS A 250 6.06 -5.04 -11.68
N LEU A 251 7.15 -4.74 -10.97
CA LEU A 251 8.51 -5.08 -11.40
C LEU A 251 8.75 -6.61 -11.38
N ILE A 252 8.28 -7.30 -10.34
CA ILE A 252 8.29 -8.77 -10.27
C ILE A 252 7.57 -9.36 -11.49
N LEU A 253 6.34 -8.93 -11.78
CA LEU A 253 5.57 -9.39 -12.93
C LEU A 253 6.27 -9.12 -14.27
N LYS A 254 6.99 -7.99 -14.40
CA LYS A 254 7.79 -7.69 -15.60
C LYS A 254 8.95 -8.67 -15.76
N LEU A 255 9.69 -8.96 -14.69
CA LEU A 255 10.82 -9.89 -14.71
C LEU A 255 10.36 -11.35 -14.90
N GLU A 256 9.22 -11.74 -14.35
CA GLU A 256 8.62 -13.06 -14.58
C GLU A 256 8.29 -13.27 -16.07
N ASN A 257 7.74 -12.25 -16.75
CA ASN A 257 7.52 -12.28 -18.19
C ASN A 257 8.84 -12.36 -18.99
N GLU A 258 9.89 -11.65 -18.57
CA GLU A 258 11.22 -11.73 -19.20
C GLU A 258 11.85 -13.13 -19.03
N VAL A 259 11.72 -13.73 -17.85
CA VAL A 259 12.11 -15.13 -17.59
C VAL A 259 11.35 -16.11 -18.50
N ILE A 260 10.04 -15.92 -18.71
CA ILE A 260 9.24 -16.73 -19.63
C ILE A 260 9.78 -16.60 -21.07
N GLU A 261 10.08 -15.39 -21.54
CA GLU A 261 10.58 -15.17 -22.90
C GLU A 261 11.97 -15.78 -23.12
N ILE A 262 12.89 -15.62 -22.17
CA ILE A 262 14.25 -16.20 -22.25
C ILE A 262 14.20 -17.73 -22.13
N THR A 263 13.34 -18.27 -21.25
CA THR A 263 13.12 -19.73 -21.15
C THR A 263 12.59 -20.30 -22.46
N ARG A 264 11.68 -19.59 -23.14
CA ARG A 264 11.22 -19.97 -24.49
C ARG A 264 12.38 -19.99 -25.49
N LYS A 265 13.20 -18.94 -25.55
CA LYS A 265 14.40 -18.88 -26.43
C LYS A 265 15.38 -20.03 -26.15
N ALA A 266 15.58 -20.40 -24.89
CA ALA A 266 16.45 -21.53 -24.52
C ALA A 266 15.89 -22.89 -24.94
N ASN A 267 14.56 -23.06 -24.86
CA ASN A 267 13.85 -24.26 -25.32
C ASN A 267 13.85 -24.36 -26.86
N ASP A 268 13.72 -23.24 -27.57
CA ASP A 268 13.77 -23.18 -29.05
C ASP A 268 15.12 -23.71 -29.60
N LEU A 269 16.20 -23.68 -28.80
CA LEU A 269 17.52 -24.24 -29.15
C LEU A 269 17.66 -25.76 -28.94
N VAL A 270 16.78 -26.40 -28.17
CA VAL A 270 16.89 -27.85 -27.84
C VAL A 270 16.81 -28.72 -29.10
N GLY A 271 15.86 -28.42 -30.00
CA GLY A 271 15.69 -29.13 -31.27
C GLY A 271 16.93 -29.03 -32.17
N PRO A 272 17.40 -27.80 -32.51
CA PRO A 272 18.64 -27.58 -33.25
C PRO A 272 19.87 -28.29 -32.67
N ILE A 273 20.06 -28.25 -31.34
CA ILE A 273 21.18 -28.94 -30.66
C ILE A 273 21.09 -30.45 -30.84
N ALA A 274 19.90 -31.05 -30.66
CA ALA A 274 19.69 -32.48 -30.86
C ALA A 274 19.95 -32.90 -32.32
N GLN A 275 19.46 -32.13 -33.29
CA GLN A 275 19.70 -32.37 -34.71
C GLN A 275 21.18 -32.26 -35.08
N ALA A 276 21.89 -31.23 -34.61
CA ALA A 276 23.31 -31.05 -34.85
C ALA A 276 24.15 -32.20 -34.26
N LYS A 277 23.82 -32.66 -33.03
CA LYS A 277 24.44 -33.86 -32.42
C LYS A 277 24.23 -35.10 -33.29
N GLN A 278 23.01 -35.35 -33.75
CA GLN A 278 22.71 -36.51 -34.59
C GLN A 278 23.46 -36.46 -35.93
N GLN A 279 23.51 -35.30 -36.60
CA GLN A 279 24.26 -35.11 -37.84
C GLN A 279 25.77 -35.33 -37.65
N LEU A 280 26.35 -34.84 -36.55
CA LEU A 280 27.77 -35.04 -36.24
C LEU A 280 28.11 -36.53 -35.99
N VAL A 281 27.21 -37.27 -35.31
CA VAL A 281 27.37 -38.73 -35.12
C VAL A 281 27.35 -39.46 -36.47
N ILE A 282 26.38 -39.15 -37.35
CA ILE A 282 26.27 -39.77 -38.68
C ILE A 282 27.52 -39.46 -39.53
N ALA A 283 27.99 -38.21 -39.53
CA ALA A 283 29.16 -37.79 -40.30
C ALA A 283 30.44 -38.52 -39.84
N ASN A 284 30.66 -38.65 -38.52
CA ASN A 284 31.82 -39.34 -37.98
C ASN A 284 31.79 -40.86 -38.27
N ALA A 285 30.63 -41.50 -38.14
CA ALA A 285 30.47 -42.93 -38.43
C ALA A 285 30.78 -43.27 -39.91
N ALA A 286 30.31 -42.43 -40.84
CA ALA A 286 30.60 -42.60 -42.27
C ALA A 286 32.10 -42.43 -42.59
N LEU A 287 32.77 -41.47 -41.95
CA LEU A 287 34.22 -41.27 -42.11
C LEU A 287 35.04 -42.46 -41.59
N GLU A 288 34.67 -43.02 -40.43
CA GLU A 288 35.35 -44.18 -39.85
C GLU A 288 35.18 -45.45 -40.72
N GLN A 289 33.98 -45.67 -41.24
CA GLN A 289 33.71 -46.81 -42.14
C GLN A 289 34.58 -46.76 -43.41
N HIS A 290 34.76 -45.57 -44.00
CA HIS A 290 35.61 -45.40 -45.18
C HIS A 290 37.10 -45.67 -44.90
N GLU A 291 37.62 -45.34 -43.72
CA GLU A 291 39.02 -45.65 -43.36
C GLU A 291 39.26 -47.16 -43.20
N ARG A 292 38.32 -47.88 -42.56
CA ARG A 292 38.41 -49.34 -42.38
C ARG A 292 38.46 -50.08 -43.73
N LEU A 293 37.70 -49.62 -44.73
CA LEU A 293 37.69 -50.22 -46.08
C LEU A 293 39.04 -50.03 -46.81
N ILE A 294 39.66 -48.86 -46.70
CA ILE A 294 40.97 -48.58 -47.31
C ILE A 294 42.07 -49.47 -46.72
N ASP A 295 42.07 -49.65 -45.39
CA ASP A 295 43.06 -50.46 -44.69
C ASP A 295 42.94 -51.96 -45.05
N ALA A 296 41.70 -52.47 -45.19
CA ALA A 296 41.45 -53.82 -45.68
C ALA A 296 41.98 -54.03 -47.10
N GLN A 297 41.76 -53.07 -48.00
CA GLN A 297 42.18 -53.17 -49.40
C GLN A 297 43.71 -53.17 -49.57
N LYS A 298 44.44 -52.44 -48.72
CA LYS A 298 45.92 -52.45 -48.71
C LYS A 298 46.48 -53.81 -48.35
N LYS A 299 45.92 -54.48 -47.34
CA LYS A 299 46.33 -55.84 -46.92
C LYS A 299 46.13 -56.88 -48.02
N ILE A 300 45.06 -56.75 -48.81
CA ILE A 300 44.84 -57.62 -49.99
C ILE A 300 45.96 -57.42 -51.04
N ILE A 301 46.34 -56.17 -51.32
CA ILE A 301 47.42 -55.85 -52.28
C ILE A 301 48.77 -56.39 -51.81
N GLU A 302 49.11 -56.24 -50.52
CA GLU A 302 50.35 -56.78 -49.93
C GLU A 302 50.44 -58.31 -50.10
N GLU A 303 49.33 -59.01 -49.84
CA GLU A 303 49.27 -60.46 -49.93
C GLU A 303 49.37 -60.96 -51.39
N GLN A 304 48.70 -60.31 -52.35
CA GLN A 304 48.87 -60.70 -53.77
C GLN A 304 50.31 -60.49 -54.26
N ASN A 305 50.98 -59.41 -53.82
CA ASN A 305 52.40 -59.18 -54.12
C ASN A 305 53.32 -60.23 -53.48
N ARG A 306 52.93 -60.86 -52.37
CA ARG A 306 53.66 -61.99 -51.76
C ARG A 306 53.55 -63.24 -52.63
N ILE A 307 52.33 -63.57 -53.08
CA ILE A 307 52.05 -64.74 -53.94
C ILE A 307 52.77 -64.62 -55.29
N ILE A 308 52.79 -63.43 -55.91
CA ILE A 308 53.50 -63.19 -57.18
C ILE A 308 55.00 -63.50 -57.06
N ARG A 309 55.67 -62.95 -56.04
CA ARG A 309 57.12 -63.16 -55.81
C ARG A 309 57.47 -64.62 -55.53
N GLN A 310 56.68 -65.31 -54.71
CA GLN A 310 56.85 -66.75 -54.48
C GLN A 310 56.69 -67.56 -55.76
N SER A 311 55.70 -67.21 -56.59
CA SER A 311 55.46 -67.88 -57.87
C SER A 311 56.60 -67.64 -58.87
N GLU A 312 57.17 -66.43 -58.92
CA GLU A 312 58.33 -66.11 -59.75
C GLU A 312 59.55 -66.97 -59.41
N GLN A 313 59.87 -67.10 -58.11
CA GLN A 313 60.97 -67.93 -57.65
C GLN A 313 60.80 -69.40 -58.08
N ILE A 314 59.61 -69.97 -57.89
CA ILE A 314 59.30 -71.35 -58.30
C ILE A 314 59.43 -71.53 -59.83
N ILE A 315 59.07 -70.54 -60.63
CA ILE A 315 59.19 -70.58 -62.10
C ILE A 315 60.65 -70.63 -62.55
N ILE A 316 61.54 -69.91 -61.87
CA ILE A 316 62.99 -69.89 -62.13
C ILE A 316 63.59 -71.26 -61.77
N GLU A 317 63.43 -71.69 -60.52
CA GLU A 317 63.99 -72.95 -60.00
C GLU A 317 63.55 -74.17 -60.82
N ALA A 318 62.25 -74.27 -61.13
CA ALA A 318 61.71 -75.36 -61.95
C ALA A 318 62.10 -75.23 -63.44
N GLY A 319 62.40 -74.01 -63.91
CA GLY A 319 62.87 -73.73 -65.26
C GLY A 319 64.28 -74.28 -65.52
N GLU A 320 65.22 -74.02 -64.62
CA GLU A 320 66.60 -74.50 -64.70
C GLU A 320 66.68 -76.04 -64.65
N LEU A 321 65.90 -76.66 -63.76
CA LEU A 321 65.76 -78.12 -63.68
C LEU A 321 65.25 -78.72 -65.00
N SER A 322 64.25 -78.08 -65.62
CA SER A 322 63.64 -78.58 -66.87
C SER A 322 64.59 -78.47 -68.08
N ALA A 323 65.50 -77.49 -68.10
CA ALA A 323 66.46 -77.31 -69.18
C ALA A 323 67.63 -78.32 -69.14
N ASN A 324 68.08 -78.69 -67.94
CA ASN A 324 69.30 -79.48 -67.75
C ASN A 324 69.10 -81.01 -67.74
N LEU A 325 67.89 -81.48 -67.45
CA LEU A 325 67.59 -82.92 -67.39
C LEU A 325 67.56 -83.66 -68.75
N PRO A 326 67.05 -83.10 -69.86
CA PRO A 326 67.00 -83.80 -71.16
C PRO A 326 68.36 -84.29 -71.66
N GLY A 327 69.42 -83.48 -71.51
CA GLY A 327 70.79 -83.87 -71.90
C GLY A 327 71.34 -85.04 -71.09
N LYS A 328 71.02 -85.12 -69.78
CA LYS A 328 71.43 -86.24 -68.93
C LYS A 328 70.70 -87.53 -69.29
N ILE A 329 69.41 -87.45 -69.63
CA ILE A 329 68.61 -88.59 -70.11
C ILE A 329 69.18 -89.13 -71.44
N ALA A 330 69.59 -88.25 -72.35
CA ALA A 330 70.19 -88.64 -73.63
C ALA A 330 71.54 -89.37 -73.47
N ASN A 331 72.40 -88.92 -72.55
CA ASN A 331 73.69 -89.59 -72.30
C ASN A 331 73.52 -91.02 -71.79
N VAL A 332 72.65 -91.24 -70.79
CA VAL A 332 72.37 -92.59 -70.26
C VAL A 332 71.76 -93.51 -71.32
N GLN A 333 70.92 -92.97 -72.22
CA GLN A 333 70.38 -93.72 -73.36
C GLN A 333 71.47 -94.21 -74.33
N ASN A 334 72.51 -93.40 -74.55
CA ASN A 334 73.63 -93.76 -75.44
C ASN A 334 74.53 -94.85 -74.83
N GLU A 335 74.74 -94.85 -73.51
CA GLU A 335 75.51 -95.89 -72.81
C GLU A 335 74.84 -97.27 -72.91
N ILE A 336 73.51 -97.35 -72.74
CA ILE A 336 72.72 -98.59 -72.89
C ILE A 336 72.95 -99.21 -74.29
N VAL A 337 72.87 -98.39 -75.34
CA VAL A 337 73.07 -98.82 -76.73
C VAL A 337 74.51 -99.31 -76.96
N GLY A 338 75.50 -98.71 -76.29
CA GLY A 338 76.89 -99.15 -76.31
C GLY A 338 77.07 -100.57 -75.76
N VAL A 339 76.53 -100.85 -74.57
CA VAL A 339 76.69 -102.16 -73.91
C VAL A 339 75.95 -103.28 -74.66
N GLN A 340 74.75 -103.00 -75.18
CA GLN A 340 73.99 -103.97 -76.00
C GLN A 340 74.78 -104.45 -77.23
N ARG A 341 75.61 -103.58 -77.83
CA ARG A 341 76.41 -103.90 -79.02
C ARG A 341 77.50 -104.93 -78.74
N SER A 342 78.07 -104.92 -77.54
CA SER A 342 79.13 -105.85 -77.12
C SER A 342 78.62 -107.27 -76.86
N ILE A 343 77.36 -107.42 -76.45
CA ILE A 343 76.74 -108.73 -76.20
C ILE A 343 76.53 -109.52 -77.51
N ALA A 344 76.23 -108.82 -78.61
CA ALA A 344 75.89 -109.44 -79.90
C ALA A 344 77.03 -110.21 -80.61
N LEU A 345 78.27 -110.10 -80.13
CA LEU A 345 79.47 -110.66 -80.79
C LEU A 345 80.06 -111.91 -80.12
N THR A 346 79.42 -112.45 -79.07
CA THR A 346 79.95 -113.58 -78.29
C THR A 346 79.10 -114.86 -78.51
N PRO A 347 79.64 -115.93 -79.14
CA PRO A 347 78.89 -117.17 -79.39
C PRO A 347 78.51 -117.95 -78.11
N SER A 348 77.27 -118.44 -78.07
CA SER A 348 76.67 -119.11 -76.90
C SER A 348 77.09 -120.58 -76.73
N LYS A 349 77.55 -120.95 -75.52
CA LYS A 349 77.62 -122.31 -74.92
C LYS A 349 77.61 -123.50 -75.90
N LEU A 350 78.79 -124.00 -76.32
CA LEU A 350 78.89 -125.38 -76.84
C LEU A 350 78.92 -126.39 -75.68
N SER A 351 78.02 -127.37 -75.71
CA SER A 351 77.86 -128.36 -74.62
C SER A 351 78.58 -129.69 -74.88
N LYS A 352 78.82 -130.42 -73.78
CA LYS A 352 79.57 -131.68 -73.62
C LYS A 352 79.20 -132.84 -74.57
N LYS A 353 78.13 -132.72 -75.37
CA LYS A 353 77.63 -133.74 -76.30
C LYS A 353 78.50 -134.00 -77.54
N VAL A 354 79.45 -133.12 -77.88
CA VAL A 354 80.30 -133.30 -79.07
C VAL A 354 81.39 -134.37 -78.87
N CYS A 355 82.02 -134.44 -77.68
CA CYS A 355 83.08 -135.41 -77.40
C CYS A 355 82.56 -136.89 -77.42
N ASP A 356 81.26 -137.14 -77.18
CA ASP A 356 80.64 -138.49 -77.20
C ASP A 356 80.26 -139.02 -78.61
N VAL A 357 79.98 -138.13 -79.57
CA VAL A 357 79.43 -138.54 -80.89
C VAL A 357 80.51 -138.97 -81.87
N VAL A 358 81.73 -138.41 -81.73
CA VAL A 358 82.84 -138.66 -82.66
C VAL A 358 83.57 -139.98 -82.37
N THR A 359 83.68 -140.36 -81.09
CA THR A 359 84.36 -141.59 -80.64
C THR A 359 83.65 -142.89 -81.04
N LYS A 360 82.36 -142.85 -81.38
CA LYS A 360 81.55 -144.03 -81.78
C LYS A 360 81.47 -144.32 -83.28
N LYS A 361 81.97 -143.45 -84.16
CA LYS A 361 81.72 -143.53 -85.61
C LYS A 361 82.94 -143.75 -86.50
N LEU A 362 84.14 -143.86 -85.95
CA LEU A 362 85.38 -144.04 -86.72
C LEU A 362 86.00 -145.43 -86.48
N PRO A 363 86.24 -146.24 -87.54
CA PRO A 363 86.92 -147.52 -87.40
C PRO A 363 88.41 -147.32 -87.10
N TRP A 364 89.04 -148.38 -86.60
CA TRP A 364 90.45 -148.42 -86.26
C TRP A 364 91.33 -148.08 -87.48
N PRO A 365 92.36 -147.20 -87.36
CA PRO A 365 92.97 -146.71 -86.12
C PRO A 365 92.63 -145.26 -85.72
N PHE A 366 91.68 -144.57 -86.38
CA PHE A 366 91.55 -143.10 -86.28
C PHE A 366 90.98 -142.54 -84.96
N ASN A 367 90.47 -143.39 -84.05
CA ASN A 367 89.79 -142.91 -82.84
C ASN A 367 90.71 -142.22 -81.82
N LYS A 368 92.02 -142.54 -81.79
CA LYS A 368 92.93 -142.09 -80.73
C LYS A 368 93.47 -140.65 -80.88
N ILE A 369 93.29 -140.02 -82.03
CA ILE A 369 93.86 -138.67 -82.31
C ILE A 369 92.89 -137.53 -81.96
N VAL A 370 91.57 -137.80 -81.93
CA VAL A 370 90.55 -136.75 -81.75
C VAL A 370 90.32 -136.37 -80.28
N GLU A 371 90.68 -137.25 -79.34
CA GLU A 371 90.38 -137.11 -77.90
C GLU A 371 91.18 -135.99 -77.22
N GLU A 372 92.43 -135.72 -77.66
CA GLU A 372 93.33 -134.76 -76.97
C GLU A 372 93.13 -133.28 -77.32
N THR A 373 92.39 -132.92 -78.38
CA THR A 373 92.35 -131.53 -78.88
C THR A 373 91.05 -130.77 -78.57
N VAL A 374 89.88 -131.40 -78.67
CA VAL A 374 88.59 -130.67 -78.72
C VAL A 374 88.10 -130.19 -77.34
N CYS A 375 88.27 -131.01 -76.30
CA CYS A 375 87.58 -130.81 -75.03
C CYS A 375 88.23 -129.72 -74.11
N LYS A 376 89.28 -129.00 -74.54
CA LYS A 376 89.98 -127.94 -73.76
C LYS A 376 89.47 -126.50 -73.95
N VAL A 377 88.70 -126.22 -75.01
CA VAL A 377 88.29 -124.85 -75.38
C VAL A 377 87.02 -124.38 -74.63
N VAL A 378 86.30 -125.29 -73.97
CA VAL A 378 84.97 -125.04 -73.41
C VAL A 378 84.98 -124.24 -72.09
N ASP A 379 86.05 -124.32 -71.30
CA ASP A 379 86.07 -123.78 -69.93
C ASP A 379 86.34 -122.26 -69.81
N ILE A 380 86.74 -121.59 -70.90
CA ILE A 380 87.15 -120.17 -70.87
C ILE A 380 85.97 -119.19 -71.12
N VAL A 381 84.93 -119.61 -71.85
CA VAL A 381 83.99 -118.68 -72.51
C VAL A 381 82.81 -118.23 -71.62
N ASN A 382 82.40 -119.04 -70.63
CA ASN A 382 81.14 -118.81 -69.92
C ASN A 382 81.09 -117.59 -68.96
N PRO A 383 82.11 -117.30 -68.12
CA PRO A 383 81.99 -116.25 -67.09
C PRO A 383 81.90 -114.82 -67.64
N ALA A 384 82.39 -114.57 -68.85
CA ALA A 384 82.43 -113.22 -69.44
C ALA A 384 81.05 -112.67 -69.84
N TYR A 385 80.06 -113.54 -70.05
CA TYR A 385 78.75 -113.17 -70.58
C TYR A 385 77.81 -112.55 -69.52
N GLU A 386 77.82 -113.06 -68.28
CA GLU A 386 76.86 -112.63 -67.24
C GLU A 386 77.10 -111.19 -66.77
N ASN A 387 78.36 -110.73 -66.71
CA ASN A 387 78.70 -109.37 -66.28
C ASN A 387 78.15 -108.26 -67.20
N LEU A 388 78.00 -108.53 -68.50
CA LEU A 388 77.48 -107.53 -69.46
C LEU A 388 75.97 -107.30 -69.33
N VAL A 389 75.22 -108.32 -68.88
CA VAL A 389 73.75 -108.23 -68.76
C VAL A 389 73.33 -107.34 -67.60
N ASN A 390 74.01 -107.45 -66.45
CA ASN A 390 73.65 -106.70 -65.24
C ASN A 390 73.80 -105.18 -65.40
N LEU A 391 74.82 -104.73 -66.16
CA LEU A 391 75.10 -103.29 -66.36
C LEU A 391 73.98 -102.54 -67.11
N ILE A 392 73.24 -103.23 -68.00
CA ILE A 392 72.12 -102.64 -68.76
C ILE A 392 70.98 -102.28 -67.81
N SER A 393 70.67 -103.14 -66.82
CA SER A 393 69.51 -102.96 -65.93
C SER A 393 69.63 -101.73 -65.02
N ASP A 394 70.84 -101.36 -64.59
CA ASP A 394 71.04 -100.20 -63.71
C ASP A 394 70.92 -98.86 -64.45
N LEU A 395 71.39 -98.82 -65.71
CA LEU A 395 71.29 -97.62 -66.56
C LEU A 395 69.82 -97.28 -66.90
N GLU A 396 68.98 -98.30 -67.17
CA GLU A 396 67.54 -98.09 -67.41
C GLU A 396 66.82 -97.47 -66.19
N LYS A 397 67.23 -97.85 -64.97
CA LYS A 397 66.66 -97.33 -63.72
C LYS A 397 66.99 -95.85 -63.48
N GLN A 398 68.22 -95.43 -63.80
CA GLN A 398 68.61 -94.02 -63.72
C GLN A 398 67.81 -93.15 -64.69
N LYS A 399 67.67 -93.58 -65.95
CA LYS A 399 66.91 -92.88 -66.99
C LYS A 399 65.46 -92.58 -66.56
N ASN A 400 64.77 -93.57 -65.99
CA ASN A 400 63.38 -93.42 -65.56
C ASN A 400 63.24 -92.40 -64.41
N THR A 401 64.20 -92.38 -63.48
CA THR A 401 64.23 -91.46 -62.32
C THR A 401 64.42 -90.00 -62.75
N LEU A 402 65.30 -89.75 -63.72
CA LEU A 402 65.49 -88.42 -64.31
C LEU A 402 64.25 -87.96 -65.09
N THR A 403 63.55 -88.88 -65.77
CA THR A 403 62.33 -88.59 -66.53
C THR A 403 61.18 -88.14 -65.62
N ALA A 404 60.97 -88.81 -64.48
CA ALA A 404 59.96 -88.40 -63.49
C ALA A 404 60.25 -87.02 -62.89
N SER A 405 61.54 -86.71 -62.65
CA SER A 405 61.96 -85.42 -62.11
C SER A 405 61.66 -84.26 -63.08
N LEU A 406 61.83 -84.48 -64.38
CA LEU A 406 61.50 -83.51 -65.43
C LEU A 406 59.99 -83.23 -65.49
N GLN A 407 59.16 -84.26 -65.37
CA GLN A 407 57.69 -84.10 -65.34
C GLN A 407 57.23 -83.30 -64.12
N ALA A 408 57.76 -83.59 -62.94
CA ALA A 408 57.44 -82.87 -61.70
C ALA A 408 57.86 -81.38 -61.76
N ALA A 409 59.04 -81.07 -62.31
CA ALA A 409 59.50 -79.69 -62.51
C ALA A 409 58.59 -78.95 -63.51
N THR A 410 58.24 -79.58 -64.64
CA THR A 410 57.34 -79.01 -65.66
C THR A 410 55.97 -78.68 -65.06
N LEU A 411 55.40 -79.58 -64.25
CA LEU A 411 54.11 -79.36 -63.59
C LEU A 411 54.19 -78.19 -62.60
N ARG A 412 55.18 -78.17 -61.69
CA ARG A 412 55.37 -77.07 -60.71
C ARG A 412 55.50 -75.70 -61.40
N LYS A 413 56.25 -75.64 -62.50
CA LYS A 413 56.40 -74.42 -63.31
C LYS A 413 55.04 -73.96 -63.86
N SER A 414 54.25 -74.87 -64.44
CA SER A 414 52.94 -74.54 -65.00
C SER A 414 51.94 -74.04 -63.94
N THR A 415 51.91 -74.65 -62.75
CA THR A 415 51.04 -74.24 -61.63
C THR A 415 51.46 -72.89 -61.06
N ALA A 416 52.76 -72.61 -60.97
CA ALA A 416 53.25 -71.30 -60.52
C ALA A 416 52.98 -70.18 -61.55
N ILE A 417 53.04 -70.48 -62.86
CA ILE A 417 52.61 -69.53 -63.91
C ILE A 417 51.12 -69.18 -63.74
N ALA A 418 50.26 -70.19 -63.53
CA ALA A 418 48.83 -69.98 -63.32
C ALA A 418 48.54 -69.18 -62.03
N ALA A 419 49.19 -69.52 -60.92
CA ALA A 419 49.06 -68.80 -59.65
C ALA A 419 49.53 -67.34 -59.76
N LYS A 420 50.66 -67.09 -60.44
CA LYS A 420 51.15 -65.73 -60.73
C LYS A 420 50.14 -64.94 -61.56
N ALA A 421 49.56 -65.53 -62.61
CA ALA A 421 48.59 -64.85 -63.47
C ALA A 421 47.30 -64.49 -62.72
N ALA A 422 46.79 -65.40 -61.88
CA ALA A 422 45.64 -65.16 -61.03
C ALA A 422 45.92 -64.03 -60.00
N ALA A 423 47.04 -64.11 -59.29
CA ALA A 423 47.44 -63.10 -58.31
C ALA A 423 47.72 -61.72 -58.95
N THR A 424 48.28 -61.68 -60.17
CA THR A 424 48.47 -60.44 -60.93
C THR A 424 47.12 -59.80 -61.31
N THR A 425 46.14 -60.61 -61.69
CA THR A 425 44.79 -60.15 -62.03
C THR A 425 44.06 -59.62 -60.79
N ALA A 426 44.15 -60.34 -59.66
CA ALA A 426 43.61 -59.92 -58.38
C ALA A 426 44.28 -58.63 -57.85
N LEU A 427 45.60 -58.51 -58.00
CA LEU A 427 46.36 -57.31 -57.66
C LEU A 427 45.90 -56.11 -58.48
N ALA A 428 45.71 -56.27 -59.80
CA ALA A 428 45.23 -55.19 -60.67
C ALA A 428 43.83 -54.72 -60.26
N ALA A 429 42.89 -55.64 -60.05
CA ALA A 429 41.55 -55.32 -59.57
C ALA A 429 41.56 -54.64 -58.19
N ALA A 430 42.37 -55.16 -57.25
CA ALA A 430 42.50 -54.59 -55.92
C ALA A 430 43.12 -53.18 -55.94
N SER A 431 44.08 -52.94 -56.82
CA SER A 431 44.76 -51.64 -57.01
C SER A 431 43.84 -50.59 -57.64
N VAL A 432 42.98 -50.98 -58.60
CA VAL A 432 41.95 -50.09 -59.16
C VAL A 432 40.95 -49.66 -58.08
N GLU A 433 40.47 -50.60 -57.26
CA GLU A 433 39.54 -50.26 -56.19
C GLU A 433 40.21 -49.48 -55.05
N LEU A 434 41.49 -49.74 -54.72
CA LEU A 434 42.23 -48.87 -53.80
C LEU A 434 42.36 -47.45 -54.36
N ALA A 435 42.71 -47.28 -55.64
CA ALA A 435 42.81 -45.96 -56.26
C ALA A 435 41.46 -45.21 -56.24
N ARG A 436 40.35 -45.94 -56.44
CA ARG A 436 38.99 -45.41 -56.29
C ARG A 436 38.69 -44.97 -54.86
N LEU A 437 39.01 -45.80 -53.87
CA LEU A 437 38.82 -45.48 -52.45
C LEU A 437 39.74 -44.33 -51.98
N GLU A 438 40.96 -44.21 -52.51
CA GLU A 438 41.86 -43.09 -52.23
C GLU A 438 41.42 -41.78 -52.92
N ALA A 439 40.80 -41.84 -54.11
CA ALA A 439 40.11 -40.70 -54.70
C ALA A 439 38.91 -40.24 -53.83
N ILE A 440 38.12 -41.20 -53.31
CA ILE A 440 37.06 -40.91 -52.34
C ILE A 440 37.63 -40.34 -51.04
N LYS A 441 38.78 -40.83 -50.55
CA LYS A 441 39.49 -40.27 -49.37
C LYS A 441 39.85 -38.80 -49.57
N LYS A 442 40.28 -38.40 -50.76
CA LYS A 442 40.57 -37.00 -51.09
C LYS A 442 39.30 -36.13 -51.02
N SER A 443 38.14 -36.66 -51.40
CA SER A 443 36.84 -36.02 -51.23
C SER A 443 36.37 -35.98 -49.76
N ASN A 444 36.70 -37.00 -48.96
CA ASN A 444 36.34 -37.10 -47.54
C ASN A 444 37.01 -36.00 -46.67
N ASN A 445 38.06 -35.33 -47.15
CA ASN A 445 38.63 -34.16 -46.47
C ASN A 445 37.61 -33.02 -46.33
N ALA A 446 36.73 -32.82 -47.32
CA ALA A 446 35.61 -31.87 -47.19
C ALA A 446 34.60 -32.35 -46.12
N GLY A 447 34.35 -33.66 -46.02
CA GLY A 447 33.52 -34.25 -44.97
C GLY A 447 34.10 -34.05 -43.57
N ARG A 448 35.43 -34.10 -43.40
CA ARG A 448 36.10 -33.80 -42.12
C ARG A 448 35.96 -32.32 -41.73
N GLU A 449 36.14 -31.41 -42.68
CA GLU A 449 35.98 -29.99 -42.41
C GLU A 449 34.51 -29.64 -42.11
N LEU A 450 33.55 -30.27 -42.79
CA LEU A 450 32.12 -30.16 -42.46
C LEU A 450 31.79 -30.73 -41.08
N ALA A 451 32.36 -31.87 -40.67
CA ALA A 451 32.17 -32.42 -39.32
C ALA A 451 32.77 -31.50 -38.25
N LYS A 452 33.93 -30.88 -38.52
CA LYS A 452 34.53 -29.86 -37.65
C LYS A 452 33.66 -28.59 -37.57
N GLN A 453 33.17 -28.07 -38.69
CA GLN A 453 32.25 -26.93 -38.71
C GLN A 453 30.92 -27.22 -37.99
N ALA A 454 30.38 -28.43 -38.15
CA ALA A 454 29.19 -28.89 -37.43
C ALA A 454 29.44 -28.97 -35.91
N LYS A 455 30.63 -29.40 -35.49
CA LYS A 455 31.04 -29.36 -34.08
C LYS A 455 31.17 -27.92 -33.58
N GLU A 456 31.85 -27.04 -34.29
CA GLU A 456 31.98 -25.62 -33.91
C GLU A 456 30.61 -24.91 -33.85
N ALA A 457 29.66 -25.29 -34.70
CA ALA A 457 28.29 -24.80 -34.66
C ALA A 457 27.52 -25.36 -33.45
N LEU A 458 27.69 -26.65 -33.14
CA LEU A 458 27.12 -27.27 -31.93
C LEU A 458 27.67 -26.61 -30.65
N ASP A 459 28.99 -26.45 -30.54
CA ASP A 459 29.65 -25.80 -29.39
C ASP A 459 29.11 -24.36 -29.18
N LYS A 460 28.84 -23.62 -30.27
CA LYS A 460 28.20 -22.29 -30.23
C LYS A 460 26.75 -22.34 -29.77
N LEU A 461 25.96 -23.31 -30.23
CA LEU A 461 24.55 -23.46 -29.83
C LEU A 461 24.43 -23.89 -28.36
N GLU A 462 25.25 -24.83 -27.91
CA GLU A 462 25.30 -25.24 -26.50
C GLU A 462 25.75 -24.09 -25.58
N LYS A 463 26.74 -23.30 -26.02
CA LYS A 463 27.11 -22.07 -25.30
C LYS A 463 25.96 -21.08 -25.24
N ALA A 464 25.29 -20.78 -26.36
CA ALA A 464 24.17 -19.84 -26.39
C ALA A 464 23.00 -20.31 -25.51
N GLN A 465 22.70 -21.61 -25.50
CA GLN A 465 21.70 -22.19 -24.59
C GLN A 465 22.11 -22.05 -23.12
N LYS A 466 23.38 -22.30 -22.79
CA LYS A 466 23.91 -22.08 -21.44
C LYS A 466 23.83 -20.61 -21.02
N ASP A 467 24.27 -19.69 -21.86
CA ASP A 467 24.26 -18.25 -21.59
C ASP A 467 22.81 -17.73 -21.33
N LEU A 468 21.79 -18.34 -21.97
CA LEU A 468 20.37 -18.07 -21.70
C LEU A 468 19.89 -18.70 -20.37
N PHE A 469 20.32 -19.91 -20.02
CA PHE A 469 20.00 -20.51 -18.71
C PHE A 469 20.64 -19.72 -17.55
N ASP A 470 21.88 -19.27 -17.70
CA ASP A 470 22.59 -18.45 -16.71
C ASP A 470 21.85 -17.09 -16.51
N GLN A 471 21.31 -16.50 -17.60
CA GLN A 471 20.41 -15.33 -17.51
C GLN A 471 19.10 -15.63 -16.75
N VAL A 472 18.44 -16.77 -17.01
CA VAL A 472 17.23 -17.17 -16.27
C VAL A 472 17.51 -17.33 -14.77
N VAL A 473 18.65 -17.91 -14.40
CA VAL A 473 19.07 -18.03 -12.99
C VAL A 473 19.29 -16.66 -12.37
N ALA A 474 20.00 -15.75 -13.04
CA ALA A 474 20.25 -14.40 -12.56
C ALA A 474 18.95 -13.57 -12.40
N LEU A 475 18.00 -13.68 -13.33
CA LEU A 475 16.70 -13.01 -13.22
C LEU A 475 15.82 -13.59 -12.11
N LYS A 476 15.82 -14.92 -11.92
CA LYS A 476 15.12 -15.55 -10.79
C LYS A 476 15.68 -15.10 -9.44
N GLY A 477 17.00 -14.98 -9.31
CA GLY A 477 17.64 -14.39 -8.12
C GLY A 477 17.10 -13.01 -7.79
N LYS A 478 17.03 -12.10 -8.78
CA LYS A 478 16.43 -10.76 -8.61
C LYS A 478 14.94 -10.79 -8.26
N ILE A 479 14.18 -11.70 -8.85
CA ILE A 479 12.75 -11.86 -8.52
C ILE A 479 12.60 -12.27 -7.05
N ASP A 480 13.42 -13.20 -6.57
CA ASP A 480 13.35 -13.66 -5.17
C ASP A 480 13.87 -12.59 -4.20
N GLU A 481 14.89 -11.80 -4.56
CA GLU A 481 15.29 -10.58 -3.83
C GLU A 481 14.11 -9.59 -3.69
N TYR A 482 13.38 -9.31 -4.77
CA TYR A 482 12.22 -8.42 -4.72
C TYR A 482 11.02 -9.01 -3.95
N ARG A 483 10.82 -10.33 -3.98
CA ARG A 483 9.80 -11.00 -3.15
C ARG A 483 10.16 -10.92 -1.67
N VAL A 484 11.43 -11.04 -1.31
CA VAL A 484 11.92 -10.83 0.06
C VAL A 484 11.71 -9.37 0.49
N LEU A 485 12.09 -8.40 -0.34
CA LEU A 485 11.85 -6.96 -0.11
C LEU A 485 10.37 -6.66 0.15
N LEU A 486 9.47 -7.17 -0.70
CA LEU A 486 8.04 -6.98 -0.56
C LEU A 486 7.49 -7.61 0.73
N SER A 487 7.84 -8.88 0.99
CA SER A 487 7.24 -9.65 2.09
C SER A 487 7.82 -9.38 3.47
N GLN A 488 9.13 -9.12 3.59
CA GLN A 488 9.83 -9.00 4.87
C GLN A 488 10.08 -7.54 5.31
N GLU A 489 10.07 -6.59 4.37
CA GLU A 489 10.40 -5.19 4.68
C GLU A 489 9.20 -4.25 4.40
N LEU A 490 8.66 -4.24 3.17
CA LEU A 490 7.58 -3.31 2.79
C LEU A 490 6.22 -3.66 3.43
N ASN A 491 5.77 -4.91 3.33
CA ASN A 491 4.49 -5.33 3.88
C ASN A 491 4.39 -5.11 5.40
N PRO A 492 5.40 -5.43 6.24
CA PRO A 492 5.37 -5.12 7.67
C PRO A 492 5.35 -3.62 7.98
N VAL A 493 6.03 -2.78 7.19
CA VAL A 493 5.98 -1.32 7.36
C VAL A 493 4.59 -0.77 7.00
N SER A 494 4.01 -1.20 5.87
CA SER A 494 2.64 -0.85 5.47
C SER A 494 1.61 -1.26 6.52
N LEU A 495 1.73 -2.49 7.06
CA LEU A 495 0.85 -3.00 8.12
C LEU A 495 0.97 -2.17 9.40
N ALA A 496 2.18 -1.91 9.88
CA ALA A 496 2.41 -1.10 11.09
C ALA A 496 1.88 0.34 10.95
N LEU A 497 2.04 0.97 9.79
CA LEU A 497 1.50 2.31 9.53
C LEU A 497 -0.04 2.30 9.48
N LYS A 498 -0.65 1.31 8.83
CA LYS A 498 -2.11 1.13 8.79
C LYS A 498 -2.71 0.86 10.17
N HIS A 499 -2.01 0.09 10.99
CA HIS A 499 -2.41 -0.19 12.35
C HIS A 499 -2.34 1.06 13.24
N TRP A 500 -1.24 1.82 13.14
CA TRP A 500 -1.10 3.10 13.85
C TRP A 500 -2.10 4.15 13.35
N GLU A 501 -2.42 4.21 12.05
CA GLU A 501 -3.54 5.00 11.53
C GLU A 501 -4.87 4.65 12.24
N GLY A 502 -5.15 3.35 12.37
CA GLY A 502 -6.32 2.85 13.08
C GLY A 502 -6.31 3.18 14.58
N ASP A 503 -5.16 3.12 15.25
CA ASP A 503 -5.03 3.52 16.65
C ASP A 503 -5.16 5.03 16.85
N LEU A 504 -4.68 5.86 15.91
CA LEU A 504 -4.88 7.31 15.92
C LEU A 504 -6.37 7.65 15.79
N ILE A 505 -7.11 6.98 14.89
CA ILE A 505 -8.56 7.15 14.77
C ILE A 505 -9.25 6.77 16.10
N LYS A 506 -8.93 5.61 16.69
CA LYS A 506 -9.47 5.20 18.01
C LYS A 506 -9.10 6.20 19.13
N ALA A 507 -7.92 6.82 19.08
CA ALA A 507 -7.49 7.80 20.06
C ALA A 507 -8.27 9.12 19.93
N ILE A 508 -8.62 9.53 18.69
CA ILE A 508 -9.49 10.70 18.45
C ILE A 508 -10.93 10.39 18.86
N ASP A 509 -11.47 9.21 18.50
CA ASP A 509 -12.78 8.77 18.99
C ASP A 509 -12.81 8.70 20.52
N ALA A 510 -11.73 8.29 21.17
CA ALA A 510 -11.62 8.30 22.62
C ALA A 510 -11.55 9.73 23.21
N TYR A 511 -11.04 10.72 22.46
CA TYR A 511 -10.99 12.12 22.88
C TYR A 511 -12.40 12.73 22.86
N GLU A 512 -13.14 12.53 21.76
CA GLU A 512 -14.54 12.94 21.63
C GLU A 512 -15.43 12.21 22.66
N ASN A 513 -15.19 10.91 22.94
CA ASN A 513 -15.85 10.22 24.06
C ASN A 513 -15.49 10.82 25.43
N ALA A 514 -14.26 11.26 25.64
CA ALA A 514 -13.85 11.92 26.87
C ALA A 514 -14.56 13.27 27.03
N ASN A 515 -14.65 14.09 25.98
CA ASN A 515 -15.41 15.35 26.00
C ASN A 515 -16.92 15.10 26.21
N PHE A 516 -17.49 14.05 25.61
CA PHE A 516 -18.87 13.64 25.91
C PHE A 516 -19.06 13.25 27.39
N ALA A 517 -18.12 12.50 27.96
CA ALA A 517 -18.15 12.08 29.36
C ALA A 517 -17.91 13.24 30.33
N VAL A 518 -17.04 14.21 29.98
CA VAL A 518 -16.92 15.51 30.67
C VAL A 518 -18.29 16.17 30.72
N MET A 519 -18.99 16.24 29.58
CA MET A 519 -20.30 16.84 29.49
C MET A 519 -21.36 16.15 30.35
N LYS A 520 -21.33 14.81 30.42
CA LYS A 520 -22.19 14.07 31.36
C LYS A 520 -21.85 14.40 32.81
N ALA A 521 -20.57 14.56 33.16
CA ALA A 521 -20.14 14.94 34.50
C ALA A 521 -20.52 16.38 34.88
N ILE A 522 -20.47 17.36 33.95
CA ILE A 522 -20.95 18.72 34.26
C ILE A 522 -22.47 18.72 34.54
N LEU A 523 -23.23 17.87 33.84
CA LEU A 523 -24.68 17.69 34.03
C LEU A 523 -25.04 16.98 35.36
N THR A 524 -24.10 16.27 35.98
CA THR A 524 -24.29 15.57 37.28
C THR A 524 -23.55 16.21 38.45
N SER A 525 -22.84 17.33 38.23
CA SER A 525 -21.88 17.91 39.19
C SER A 525 -20.80 16.91 39.68
N GLU A 526 -20.49 15.89 38.89
CA GLU A 526 -19.32 15.03 39.09
C GLU A 526 -18.03 15.74 38.66
N ASN A 527 -16.85 15.20 39.01
CA ASN A 527 -15.57 15.79 38.60
C ASN A 527 -15.35 15.65 37.08
N PRO A 528 -15.43 16.73 36.28
CA PRO A 528 -15.42 16.59 34.82
C PRO A 528 -14.00 16.42 34.25
N LEU A 529 -12.94 16.53 35.06
CA LEU A 529 -11.56 16.31 34.61
C LEU A 529 -11.19 14.83 34.49
N THR A 530 -11.88 13.94 35.19
CA THR A 530 -11.52 12.52 35.25
C THR A 530 -11.53 11.81 33.87
N PRO A 531 -12.53 12.00 32.99
CA PRO A 531 -12.52 11.38 31.66
C PRO A 531 -11.37 11.87 30.77
N LEU A 532 -11.02 13.15 30.85
CA LEU A 532 -9.89 13.72 30.12
C LEU A 532 -8.55 13.18 30.62
N GLN A 533 -8.36 13.09 31.95
CA GLN A 533 -7.15 12.48 32.51
C GLN A 533 -7.02 11.02 32.09
N GLN A 534 -8.12 10.24 32.10
CA GLN A 534 -8.12 8.87 31.59
C GLN A 534 -7.76 8.80 30.11
N TRP A 535 -8.20 9.76 29.28
CA TRP A 535 -7.78 9.84 27.89
C TRP A 535 -6.30 10.16 27.73
N VAL A 536 -5.75 11.10 28.52
CA VAL A 536 -4.32 11.41 28.55
C VAL A 536 -3.52 10.16 28.89
N ASP A 537 -3.90 9.45 29.94
CA ASP A 537 -3.17 8.29 30.43
C ASP A 537 -3.25 7.09 29.46
N CYS A 538 -4.36 6.94 28.72
CA CYS A 538 -4.63 5.76 27.89
C CYS A 538 -4.39 5.94 26.38
N TRP A 539 -4.46 7.18 25.85
CA TRP A 539 -4.56 7.43 24.41
C TRP A 539 -3.66 8.55 23.88
N ALA A 540 -3.34 9.59 24.67
CA ALA A 540 -2.37 10.61 24.26
C ALA A 540 -1.00 10.04 23.80
N PRO A 541 -0.46 8.93 24.37
CA PRO A 541 0.78 8.31 23.89
C PRO A 541 0.78 7.87 22.42
N VAL A 542 -0.38 7.66 21.79
CA VAL A 542 -0.48 7.32 20.37
C VAL A 542 -0.01 8.48 19.47
N PHE A 543 -0.18 9.73 19.93
CA PHE A 543 0.37 10.94 19.29
C PHE A 543 1.83 11.21 19.67
N MET A 544 2.38 10.46 20.62
CA MET A 544 3.78 10.52 21.06
C MET A 544 4.59 9.29 20.58
N ALA A 545 4.21 8.74 19.42
CA ALA A 545 4.87 7.64 18.71
C ALA A 545 4.66 6.19 19.22
N VAL A 546 3.59 5.88 19.97
CA VAL A 546 3.38 4.52 20.52
C VAL A 546 2.12 3.83 19.94
N PRO A 547 2.25 2.85 19.03
CA PRO A 547 1.15 1.96 18.62
C PRO A 547 0.70 1.02 19.76
N LYS A 548 -0.56 0.56 19.74
CA LYS A 548 -1.19 -0.12 20.89
C LYS A 548 -0.99 -1.65 20.94
N GLU A 549 -0.33 -2.23 19.94
CA GLU A 549 -0.54 -3.64 19.58
C GLU A 549 0.45 -4.64 20.19
N VAL A 550 1.17 -4.24 21.23
CA VAL A 550 1.83 -5.20 22.14
C VAL A 550 0.77 -5.76 23.09
N PRO A 551 0.45 -7.07 23.05
CA PRO A 551 -0.72 -7.60 23.75
C PRO A 551 -0.50 -7.70 25.27
N GLY A 552 -1.23 -6.90 26.03
CA GLY A 552 -1.28 -7.01 27.50
C GLY A 552 -1.83 -5.77 28.19
N THR A 553 -3.13 -5.80 28.54
CA THR A 553 -3.84 -5.02 29.58
C THR A 553 -3.17 -3.75 30.17
N ALA A 554 -3.87 -2.62 30.02
CA ALA A 554 -3.76 -1.39 30.82
C ALA A 554 -2.40 -0.65 30.81
N CYS A 555 -2.34 0.38 29.94
CA CYS A 555 -1.55 1.60 30.16
C CYS A 555 -0.04 1.44 30.41
N VAL A 556 0.69 0.73 29.54
CA VAL A 556 2.15 0.71 29.57
C VAL A 556 2.77 1.51 28.42
N ILE A 557 3.25 2.70 28.77
CA ILE A 557 4.13 3.53 27.95
C ILE A 557 5.55 2.94 27.96
N LYS A 558 6.15 2.66 26.78
CA LYS A 558 7.57 2.98 26.44
C LYS A 558 7.99 2.48 25.05
N HIS A 559 9.04 3.11 24.50
CA HIS A 559 9.84 2.75 23.30
C HIS A 559 9.37 3.19 21.90
N GLY A 560 8.35 4.05 21.76
CA GLY A 560 7.87 4.55 20.46
C GLY A 560 8.91 5.20 19.53
N ILE A 561 9.82 6.03 20.06
CA ILE A 561 10.92 6.65 19.28
C ILE A 561 11.89 5.58 18.74
N GLU A 562 12.07 4.48 19.45
CA GLU A 562 12.92 3.36 19.00
C GLU A 562 12.21 2.52 17.94
N GLU A 563 10.88 2.43 17.98
CA GLU A 563 10.07 1.84 16.91
C GLU A 563 10.07 2.68 15.63
N ILE A 564 9.93 4.01 15.70
CA ILE A 564 10.12 4.88 14.52
C ILE A 564 11.53 4.73 13.95
N ARG A 565 12.57 4.72 14.80
CA ARG A 565 13.95 4.49 14.36
C ARG A 565 14.14 3.10 13.77
N SER A 566 13.43 2.09 14.28
CA SER A 566 13.42 0.71 13.76
C SER A 566 12.73 0.64 12.39
N LEU A 567 11.54 1.24 12.23
CA LEU A 567 10.82 1.37 10.96
C LEU A 567 11.68 2.10 9.91
N ARG A 568 12.27 3.23 10.28
CA ARG A 568 13.21 3.98 9.42
C ARG A 568 14.46 3.14 9.07
N SER A 569 15.01 2.41 10.02
CA SER A 569 16.19 1.56 9.81
C SER A 569 15.88 0.40 8.86
N LYS A 570 14.74 -0.28 9.05
CA LYS A 570 14.22 -1.32 8.14
C LYS A 570 14.02 -0.76 6.74
N LEU A 571 13.25 0.33 6.61
CA LEU A 571 13.00 0.99 5.33
C LEU A 571 14.32 1.37 4.61
N ARG A 572 15.26 2.02 5.31
CA ARG A 572 16.55 2.40 4.73
C ARG A 572 17.44 1.20 4.36
N LYS A 573 17.41 0.13 5.15
CA LYS A 573 18.15 -1.12 4.90
C LYS A 573 17.57 -1.87 3.70
N ALA A 574 16.25 -1.89 3.57
CA ALA A 574 15.51 -2.54 2.48
C ALA A 574 15.80 -1.92 1.11
N LEU A 575 16.00 -0.59 1.07
CA LEU A 575 16.21 0.17 -0.17
C LEU A 575 17.69 0.27 -0.59
N GLY A 576 18.61 0.22 0.38
CA GLY A 576 20.05 0.30 0.15
C GLY A 576 20.53 1.61 -0.51
N PRO A 577 21.82 1.70 -0.86
CA PRO A 577 22.39 2.89 -1.52
C PRO A 577 21.91 3.09 -2.97
N GLY A 578 21.27 2.07 -3.56
CA GLY A 578 20.83 2.04 -4.96
C GLY A 578 19.35 2.36 -5.20
N GLY A 579 18.57 2.68 -4.16
CA GLY A 579 17.12 2.88 -4.25
C GLY A 579 16.65 4.00 -5.20
N TRP A 580 17.55 4.86 -5.68
CA TRP A 580 17.26 5.95 -6.62
C TRP A 580 16.71 5.50 -7.98
N LEU A 581 16.87 4.22 -8.35
CA LEU A 581 16.29 3.64 -9.57
C LEU A 581 14.79 3.30 -9.45
N ILE A 582 14.23 3.31 -8.23
CA ILE A 582 12.81 3.07 -7.94
C ILE A 582 12.39 4.00 -6.78
N ASP A 583 12.05 5.25 -7.09
CA ASP A 583 11.77 6.33 -6.11
C ASP A 583 10.29 6.50 -5.61
N PRO A 584 9.50 5.44 -5.33
CA PRO A 584 8.34 5.57 -4.43
C PRO A 584 8.72 5.65 -2.95
N ALA A 585 9.89 5.12 -2.59
CA ALA A 585 10.25 4.90 -1.19
C ALA A 585 11.07 6.03 -0.56
N GLY A 586 11.73 6.86 -1.37
CA GLY A 586 12.27 8.15 -0.93
C GLY A 586 11.16 9.07 -0.43
N MET A 587 9.98 9.04 -1.05
CA MET A 587 8.78 9.74 -0.56
C MET A 587 8.35 9.25 0.82
N THR A 588 8.35 7.94 1.09
CA THR A 588 8.00 7.39 2.41
C THR A 588 9.01 7.82 3.48
N GLU A 589 10.33 7.74 3.23
CA GLU A 589 11.33 8.24 4.19
C GLU A 589 11.21 9.76 4.40
N ASP A 590 10.98 10.52 3.33
CA ASP A 590 10.77 11.97 3.41
C ASP A 590 9.53 12.33 4.23
N ILE A 591 8.40 11.63 4.08
CA ILE A 591 7.20 11.87 4.91
C ILE A 591 7.51 11.55 6.38
N LEU A 592 8.17 10.42 6.67
CA LEU A 592 8.50 10.01 8.04
C LEU A 592 9.47 10.97 8.74
N VAL A 593 10.42 11.57 8.02
CA VAL A 593 11.42 12.48 8.59
C VAL A 593 10.97 13.94 8.55
N LYS A 594 10.42 14.42 7.43
CA LYS A 594 10.11 15.84 7.19
C LYS A 594 8.70 16.24 7.62
N GLU A 595 7.73 15.31 7.61
CA GLU A 595 6.35 15.59 8.06
C GLU A 595 6.04 14.99 9.44
N LEU A 596 6.27 13.69 9.63
CA LEU A 596 5.86 12.98 10.84
C LEU A 596 6.65 13.41 12.08
N THR A 597 7.99 13.55 11.98
CA THR A 597 8.80 13.87 13.17
C THR A 597 8.44 15.26 13.74
N PRO A 598 8.31 16.34 12.95
CA PRO A 598 7.80 17.62 13.46
C PRO A 598 6.34 17.56 13.95
N ALA A 599 5.49 16.74 13.33
CA ALA A 599 4.10 16.58 13.77
C ALA A 599 3.99 15.94 15.17
N LEU A 600 4.84 14.94 15.47
CA LEU A 600 4.89 14.29 16.79
C LEU A 600 5.46 15.23 17.86
N GLU A 601 6.48 16.01 17.54
CA GLU A 601 7.04 17.02 18.44
C GLU A 601 6.00 18.10 18.78
N ASP A 602 5.29 18.62 17.77
CA ASP A 602 4.18 19.56 17.94
C ASP A 602 3.06 18.94 18.80
N ALA A 603 2.58 17.74 18.45
CA ALA A 603 1.51 17.08 19.21
C ALA A 603 1.87 16.81 20.67
N THR A 604 3.12 16.41 20.95
CA THR A 604 3.63 16.23 22.32
C THR A 604 3.53 17.53 23.12
N ILE A 605 3.91 18.66 22.53
CA ILE A 605 3.87 19.97 23.18
C ILE A 605 2.43 20.46 23.37
N GLN A 606 1.62 20.47 22.30
CA GLN A 606 0.26 21.01 22.37
C GLN A 606 -0.66 20.18 23.29
N ILE A 607 -0.54 18.85 23.29
CA ILE A 607 -1.34 17.99 24.19
C ILE A 607 -0.90 18.18 25.65
N ALA A 608 0.40 18.37 25.92
CA ALA A 608 0.85 18.71 27.28
C ALA A 608 0.28 20.07 27.75
N MET A 609 0.27 21.08 26.88
CA MET A 609 -0.28 22.42 27.19
C MET A 609 -1.80 22.42 27.44
N LEU A 610 -2.56 21.52 26.80
CA LEU A 610 -3.99 21.36 27.06
C LEU A 610 -4.28 20.98 28.53
N ILE A 611 -3.37 20.21 29.13
CA ILE A 611 -3.53 19.61 30.46
C ILE A 611 -3.08 20.57 31.57
N ASP A 612 -1.99 21.30 31.35
CA ASP A 612 -1.18 21.93 32.41
C ASP A 612 -1.51 23.43 32.69
N GLY A 613 -2.69 23.92 32.31
CA GLY A 613 -3.05 25.33 32.56
C GLY A 613 -4.51 25.72 32.39
N ASN A 614 -5.08 25.52 31.19
CA ASN A 614 -6.36 26.14 30.85
C ASN A 614 -7.55 25.27 31.29
N LEU A 615 -7.65 24.05 30.76
CA LEU A 615 -8.85 23.20 30.86
C LEU A 615 -9.30 22.88 32.29
N GLY A 616 -8.34 22.77 33.23
CA GLY A 616 -8.59 22.59 34.66
C GLY A 616 -9.28 23.78 35.34
N ALA A 617 -8.96 25.01 34.91
CA ALA A 617 -9.67 26.19 35.39
C ALA A 617 -11.10 26.20 34.84
N LEU A 618 -11.25 26.10 33.50
CA LEU A 618 -12.52 26.11 32.76
C LEU A 618 -13.56 25.20 33.41
N ILE A 619 -13.18 23.95 33.65
CA ILE A 619 -14.06 22.91 34.15
C ILE A 619 -14.47 23.15 35.62
N LYS A 620 -13.56 23.67 36.46
CA LYS A 620 -13.81 23.80 37.90
C LYS A 620 -14.92 24.80 38.24
N MET A 621 -15.15 25.81 37.41
CA MET A 621 -16.14 26.86 37.69
C MET A 621 -17.57 26.47 37.28
N HIS A 622 -17.75 25.33 36.62
CA HIS A 622 -19.09 24.86 36.22
C HIS A 622 -19.88 24.24 37.38
N ILE A 623 -19.19 23.76 38.42
CA ILE A 623 -19.59 22.60 39.22
C ILE A 623 -20.64 22.91 40.30
N ASP A 624 -20.54 24.06 40.96
CA ASP A 624 -21.33 24.36 42.18
C ASP A 624 -22.50 25.31 41.90
N GLY A 625 -23.71 24.87 42.26
CA GLY A 625 -24.92 25.67 42.16
C GLY A 625 -24.87 26.93 43.03
N ILE A 626 -25.31 28.06 42.49
CA ILE A 626 -25.21 29.36 43.17
C ILE A 626 -26.45 29.66 44.05
N SER A 627 -26.20 30.08 45.29
CA SER A 627 -27.25 30.64 46.16
C SER A 627 -27.53 32.11 45.83
N ASP A 628 -28.75 32.55 46.12
CA ASP A 628 -29.24 33.90 45.93
C ASP A 628 -28.32 34.95 46.61
N GLN A 629 -27.74 34.62 47.77
CA GLN A 629 -26.77 35.46 48.47
C GLN A 629 -25.42 35.55 47.74
N GLN A 630 -24.89 34.43 47.24
CA GLN A 630 -23.64 34.42 46.47
C GLN A 630 -23.80 35.21 45.17
N LEU A 631 -24.92 35.02 44.46
CA LEU A 631 -25.24 35.77 43.25
C LEU A 631 -25.32 37.27 43.54
N ASN A 632 -26.06 37.70 44.58
CA ASN A 632 -26.12 39.11 44.96
C ASN A 632 -24.75 39.69 45.35
N ALA A 633 -23.87 38.90 45.99
CA ALA A 633 -22.52 39.34 46.35
C ALA A 633 -21.62 39.59 45.13
N VAL A 634 -21.69 38.73 44.10
CA VAL A 634 -20.98 38.89 42.82
C VAL A 634 -21.40 40.19 42.11
N PHE A 635 -22.70 40.49 42.08
CA PHE A 635 -23.23 41.66 41.38
C PHE A 635 -23.21 42.97 42.20
N SER A 636 -22.88 42.91 43.49
CA SER A 636 -22.75 44.08 44.36
C SER A 636 -21.41 44.82 44.18
N ASN A 637 -20.44 44.21 43.49
CA ASN A 637 -19.07 44.72 43.37
C ASN A 637 -18.63 44.78 41.89
N ASP A 638 -17.66 45.63 41.61
CA ASP A 638 -16.94 45.71 40.33
C ASP A 638 -15.47 45.99 40.64
N ALA A 639 -14.60 45.01 40.40
CA ALA A 639 -13.14 45.16 40.54
C ALA A 639 -12.46 45.58 39.22
N THR A 640 -13.24 45.72 38.14
CA THR A 640 -12.73 46.02 36.80
C THR A 640 -12.54 47.52 36.56
N ASN A 641 -11.96 47.86 35.42
CA ASN A 641 -11.99 49.21 34.86
C ASN A 641 -13.21 49.47 33.96
N LYS A 642 -14.09 48.48 33.74
CA LYS A 642 -15.24 48.53 32.83
C LYS A 642 -16.44 49.31 33.40
N GLN A 643 -16.47 49.56 34.71
CA GLN A 643 -17.55 50.28 35.40
C GLN A 643 -18.90 49.57 35.25
N LEU A 644 -18.91 48.28 35.56
CA LEU A 644 -20.07 47.39 35.49
C LEU A 644 -21.26 47.96 36.29
N LEU A 645 -22.48 47.59 35.88
CA LEU A 645 -23.67 47.93 36.65
C LEU A 645 -23.67 47.16 37.98
N LEU A 646 -23.92 47.85 39.09
CA LEU A 646 -24.07 47.22 40.41
C LEU A 646 -25.55 46.85 40.62
N ILE A 647 -25.81 45.57 40.90
CA ILE A 647 -27.16 45.00 40.99
C ILE A 647 -27.26 44.17 42.28
N PRO A 648 -27.32 44.80 43.47
CA PRO A 648 -27.30 44.08 44.76
C PRO A 648 -28.56 43.23 45.02
N ASP A 649 -29.60 43.40 44.20
CA ASP A 649 -30.87 42.66 44.23
C ASP A 649 -31.05 41.72 43.01
N VAL A 650 -29.97 41.39 42.30
CA VAL A 650 -30.00 40.63 41.03
C VAL A 650 -30.79 39.32 41.11
N ALA A 651 -30.70 38.57 42.22
CA ALA A 651 -31.44 37.32 42.37
C ALA A 651 -32.95 37.54 42.28
N ASN A 652 -33.47 38.59 42.90
CA ASN A 652 -34.89 38.94 42.84
C ASN A 652 -35.30 39.35 41.42
N ARG A 653 -34.43 40.09 40.70
CA ARG A 653 -34.68 40.50 39.31
C ARG A 653 -34.70 39.30 38.36
N LEU A 654 -33.74 38.38 38.46
CA LEU A 654 -33.73 37.16 37.65
C LEU A 654 -34.94 36.27 37.94
N LEU A 655 -35.34 36.09 39.21
CA LEU A 655 -36.55 35.33 39.58
C LEU A 655 -37.82 35.95 39.00
N ALA A 656 -37.89 37.28 38.98
CA ALA A 656 -39.00 38.04 38.44
C ALA A 656 -39.10 37.94 36.89
N ASP A 657 -37.97 37.98 36.19
CA ASP A 657 -37.89 37.80 34.74
C ASP A 657 -38.21 36.35 34.33
N MET A 658 -37.69 35.38 35.07
CA MET A 658 -37.98 33.95 34.87
C MET A 658 -39.40 33.52 35.25
N ARG A 659 -40.14 34.35 36.00
CA ARG A 659 -41.46 34.02 36.57
C ARG A 659 -41.45 32.66 37.27
N VAL A 660 -40.49 32.46 38.18
CA VAL A 660 -40.30 31.17 38.84
C VAL A 660 -41.51 30.80 39.69
N HIS A 661 -42.12 29.65 39.38
CA HIS A 661 -43.22 29.05 40.13
C HIS A 661 -42.92 27.56 40.34
N GLU A 662 -43.28 27.03 41.52
CA GLU A 662 -43.05 25.62 41.91
C GLU A 662 -41.59 25.13 41.73
N GLY A 663 -40.62 26.05 41.80
CA GLY A 663 -39.19 25.75 41.64
C GLY A 663 -38.67 25.70 40.21
N SER A 664 -39.45 26.15 39.21
CA SER A 664 -39.00 26.24 37.81
C SER A 664 -39.44 27.52 37.11
N PHE A 665 -38.73 27.94 36.07
CA PHE A 665 -39.10 29.10 35.25
C PHE A 665 -40.33 28.80 34.38
N ASN A 666 -41.14 29.83 34.10
CA ASN A 666 -42.26 29.69 33.17
C ASN A 666 -41.78 30.01 31.74
N THR A 667 -41.77 29.00 30.86
CA THR A 667 -41.34 29.13 29.45
C THR A 667 -42.07 30.19 28.65
N GLU A 668 -43.38 30.35 28.84
CA GLU A 668 -44.20 31.29 28.06
C GLU A 668 -43.95 32.75 28.46
N SER A 669 -43.45 32.97 29.69
CA SER A 669 -43.20 34.30 30.25
C SER A 669 -41.73 34.69 30.31
N PHE A 670 -40.81 33.73 30.42
CA PHE A 670 -39.37 33.98 30.42
C PHE A 670 -38.88 34.17 28.99
N ALA A 671 -38.85 35.43 28.54
CA ALA A 671 -38.62 35.81 27.14
C ALA A 671 -37.39 35.14 26.48
N PRO A 672 -36.20 35.03 27.11
CA PRO A 672 -35.07 34.31 26.54
C PRO A 672 -35.37 32.85 26.20
N ALA A 673 -35.99 32.10 27.13
CA ALA A 673 -36.35 30.70 26.93
C ALA A 673 -37.47 30.52 25.90
N TYR A 674 -38.50 31.38 25.92
CA TYR A 674 -39.55 31.40 24.89
C TYR A 674 -38.94 31.58 23.48
N ASN A 675 -38.13 32.64 23.33
CA ASN A 675 -37.57 33.01 22.03
C ASN A 675 -36.58 31.97 21.51
N ALA A 676 -35.80 31.35 22.39
CA ALA A 676 -34.93 30.22 22.08
C ALA A 676 -35.72 29.04 21.49
N VAL A 677 -36.81 28.62 22.15
CA VAL A 677 -37.68 27.54 21.64
C VAL A 677 -38.27 27.92 20.28
N ILE A 678 -38.82 29.13 20.12
CA ILE A 678 -39.38 29.57 18.83
C ILE A 678 -38.31 29.62 17.72
N LEU A 679 -37.11 30.13 18.00
CA LEU A 679 -36.04 30.21 17.01
C LEU A 679 -35.49 28.82 16.65
N ALA A 680 -35.40 27.90 17.62
CA ALA A 680 -35.04 26.51 17.38
C ALA A 680 -36.08 25.80 16.51
N LYS A 681 -37.39 25.99 16.77
CA LYS A 681 -38.47 25.52 15.88
C LYS A 681 -38.32 26.08 14.45
N LEU A 682 -38.15 27.40 14.31
CA LEU A 682 -37.94 28.05 13.01
C LEU A 682 -36.73 27.49 12.25
N SER A 683 -35.70 27.00 12.96
CA SER A 683 -34.50 26.41 12.34
C SER A 683 -34.73 25.03 11.69
N LEU A 684 -35.85 24.36 11.96
CA LEU A 684 -36.22 23.09 11.32
C LEU A 684 -37.11 23.25 10.07
N LEU A 685 -37.59 24.46 9.80
CA LEU A 685 -38.50 24.76 8.71
C LEU A 685 -37.78 25.07 7.40
N ASP A 686 -38.40 24.70 6.28
CA ASP A 686 -37.92 25.03 4.95
C ASP A 686 -38.32 26.45 4.53
N ALA A 687 -37.81 26.91 3.37
CA ALA A 687 -38.16 28.22 2.84
C ALA A 687 -39.68 28.39 2.58
N ASN A 688 -40.43 27.33 2.29
CA ASN A 688 -41.87 27.41 2.00
C ASN A 688 -42.67 27.69 3.29
N ALA A 689 -42.36 26.96 4.36
CA ALA A 689 -42.94 27.18 5.68
C ALA A 689 -42.55 28.56 6.24
N LEU A 690 -41.27 28.94 6.18
CA LEU A 690 -40.79 30.25 6.62
C LEU A 690 -41.44 31.42 5.84
N ASN A 691 -41.65 31.27 4.53
CA ASN A 691 -42.38 32.27 3.73
C ASN A 691 -43.88 32.28 4.00
N SER A 692 -44.46 31.17 4.44
CA SER A 692 -45.87 31.10 4.84
C SER A 692 -46.07 31.88 6.14
N ILE A 693 -45.22 31.64 7.15
CA ILE A 693 -45.10 32.46 8.37
C ILE A 693 -44.97 33.95 8.00
N ALA A 694 -44.04 34.29 7.10
CA ALA A 694 -43.83 35.68 6.68
C ALA A 694 -45.12 36.34 6.16
N LYS A 695 -45.88 35.67 5.29
CA LYS A 695 -47.16 36.19 4.76
C LYS A 695 -48.18 36.43 5.89
N GLU A 696 -48.32 35.49 6.82
CA GLU A 696 -49.26 35.60 7.95
C GLU A 696 -48.90 36.73 8.93
N LEU A 697 -47.61 36.96 9.15
CA LEU A 697 -47.14 38.10 9.93
C LEU A 697 -47.45 39.45 9.24
N GLY A 698 -47.81 39.45 7.96
CA GLY A 698 -48.14 40.62 7.15
C GLY A 698 -46.99 41.11 6.27
N ILE A 699 -45.95 40.28 6.06
CA ILE A 699 -44.83 40.62 5.17
C ILE A 699 -45.32 40.55 3.72
N LYS A 700 -45.21 41.68 3.01
CA LYS A 700 -45.53 41.78 1.58
C LYS A 700 -44.33 41.39 0.74
N PHE A 701 -44.59 40.69 -0.35
CA PHE A 701 -43.60 40.27 -1.36
C PHE A 701 -43.75 41.13 -2.64
N PRO A 702 -42.68 41.36 -3.43
CA PRO A 702 -41.29 40.96 -3.15
C PRO A 702 -40.71 41.68 -1.93
N THR A 703 -39.69 41.10 -1.32
CA THR A 703 -38.97 41.72 -0.19
C THR A 703 -37.65 42.32 -0.68
N ARG A 704 -36.89 42.98 0.20
CA ARG A 704 -35.50 43.37 -0.11
C ARG A 704 -34.60 42.17 -0.43
N TYR A 705 -34.95 40.98 0.06
CA TYR A 705 -34.19 39.73 -0.10
C TYR A 705 -34.48 38.99 -1.41
N GLY A 706 -35.48 39.43 -2.20
CA GLY A 706 -35.84 38.80 -3.47
C GLY A 706 -37.35 38.65 -3.66
N THR A 707 -37.74 37.62 -4.42
CA THR A 707 -39.16 37.37 -4.76
C THR A 707 -39.99 36.94 -3.55
N SER A 708 -39.34 36.39 -2.54
CA SER A 708 -39.89 35.97 -1.25
C SER A 708 -39.03 36.56 -0.11
N LEU A 709 -39.22 36.10 1.14
CA LEU A 709 -38.30 36.43 2.25
C LEU A 709 -37.12 35.45 2.31
N TYR A 710 -37.39 34.16 2.11
CA TYR A 710 -36.39 33.08 2.03
C TYR A 710 -36.45 32.44 0.63
N GLU A 711 -35.33 32.35 -0.08
CA GLU A 711 -35.27 31.75 -1.42
C GLU A 711 -34.78 30.29 -1.35
N GLY A 712 -35.13 29.48 -2.35
CA GLY A 712 -35.09 28.01 -2.28
C GLY A 712 -33.71 27.35 -2.44
N ASN A 713 -32.61 28.12 -2.46
CA ASN A 713 -31.26 27.59 -2.60
C ASN A 713 -30.34 28.02 -1.45
N ILE A 714 -29.69 27.04 -0.80
CA ILE A 714 -28.56 27.12 0.17
C ILE A 714 -28.78 27.99 1.43
N ALA A 715 -29.28 29.22 1.31
CA ALA A 715 -29.57 30.16 2.39
C ALA A 715 -31.03 30.09 2.90
N SER A 716 -31.63 28.89 2.88
CA SER A 716 -33.05 28.67 3.21
C SER A 716 -33.33 28.47 4.70
N ASN A 717 -32.30 28.39 5.56
CA ASN A 717 -32.46 28.30 7.01
C ASN A 717 -32.61 29.68 7.67
N VAL A 718 -33.36 29.76 8.77
CA VAL A 718 -33.59 31.02 9.51
C VAL A 718 -32.30 31.65 10.07
N LEU A 719 -31.28 30.85 10.42
CA LEU A 719 -30.03 31.30 11.06
C LEU A 719 -28.86 31.57 10.09
N PHE A 720 -28.93 31.06 8.85
CA PHE A 720 -27.82 31.20 7.91
C PHE A 720 -27.63 32.66 7.49
N GLY A 721 -26.43 33.18 7.68
CA GLY A 721 -26.15 34.58 7.43
C GLY A 721 -26.60 35.54 8.52
N VAL A 722 -27.00 35.08 9.72
CA VAL A 722 -27.53 35.95 10.78
C VAL A 722 -26.48 36.35 11.81
N VAL A 723 -25.69 35.40 12.32
CA VAL A 723 -24.81 35.60 13.49
C VAL A 723 -23.32 35.51 13.17
N ARG A 724 -22.54 36.45 13.71
CA ARG A 724 -21.08 36.46 13.63
C ARG A 724 -20.44 35.74 14.83
N SER A 725 -21.01 36.01 16.00
CA SER A 725 -20.69 35.47 17.31
C SER A 725 -22.00 35.18 18.01
N ILE A 726 -22.11 34.05 18.71
CA ILE A 726 -23.24 33.77 19.60
C ILE A 726 -23.03 34.30 21.03
N ASP A 727 -21.78 34.48 21.49
CA ASP A 727 -21.47 35.19 22.75
C ASP A 727 -21.93 36.64 22.79
N GLY A 728 -22.23 37.20 21.62
CA GLY A 728 -22.60 38.59 21.44
C GLY A 728 -23.94 38.99 22.08
N ASN A 729 -24.35 40.20 21.74
CA ASN A 729 -25.59 40.79 22.23
C ASN A 729 -26.48 41.24 21.05
N HIS A 730 -27.79 41.01 21.12
CA HIS A 730 -28.78 41.39 20.10
C HIS A 730 -28.38 41.01 18.66
N GLN A 731 -27.92 39.77 18.46
CA GLN A 731 -27.31 39.23 17.23
C GLN A 731 -28.27 39.23 16.01
N TRP A 732 -29.58 39.42 16.23
CA TRP A 732 -30.53 39.69 15.13
C TRP A 732 -30.34 41.09 14.50
N GLN A 733 -29.55 41.96 15.11
CA GLN A 733 -29.21 43.29 14.63
C GLN A 733 -27.78 43.33 14.04
N ALA A 734 -27.58 44.25 13.10
CA ALA A 734 -26.26 44.60 12.57
C ALA A 734 -25.24 45.01 13.66
N TYR A 735 -25.75 45.68 14.69
CA TYR A 735 -24.99 46.28 15.77
C TYR A 735 -25.79 46.16 17.06
N ALA A 736 -25.16 45.68 18.12
CA ALA A 736 -25.80 45.61 19.44
C ALA A 736 -25.95 46.99 20.08
N PRO A 737 -26.94 47.17 20.96
CA PRO A 737 -26.95 48.31 21.87
C PRO A 737 -25.68 48.30 22.74
N ALA A 738 -25.25 49.47 23.19
CA ALA A 738 -24.15 49.58 24.15
C ALA A 738 -24.52 48.89 25.47
N PHE A 739 -23.59 48.17 26.11
CA PHE A 739 -23.88 47.45 27.36
C PHE A 739 -24.17 48.39 28.53
N PRO A 740 -25.05 48.06 29.48
CA PRO A 740 -25.32 48.94 30.62
C PRO A 740 -24.11 49.03 31.56
N ARG A 741 -23.65 50.26 31.84
CA ARG A 741 -22.56 50.55 32.77
C ARG A 741 -23.00 51.56 33.83
N SER A 742 -22.32 51.58 34.97
CA SER A 742 -22.42 52.65 35.97
C SER A 742 -21.85 54.00 35.49
N ARG A 743 -21.14 54.02 34.34
CA ARG A 743 -20.55 55.21 33.73
C ARG A 743 -21.62 56.18 33.17
N PRO A 744 -21.42 57.51 33.25
CA PRO A 744 -22.39 58.48 32.72
C PRO A 744 -22.46 58.59 31.18
N ASN A 745 -21.49 58.04 30.43
CA ASN A 745 -21.35 58.27 28.99
C ASN A 745 -20.98 56.98 28.21
N GLY A 746 -21.93 56.06 28.06
CA GLY A 746 -21.76 54.87 27.24
C GLY A 746 -20.92 53.75 27.87
N ASP A 747 -20.71 52.69 27.10
CA ASP A 747 -20.03 51.45 27.52
C ASP A 747 -18.52 51.43 27.29
N GLY A 748 -17.99 52.41 26.55
CA GLY A 748 -16.58 52.52 26.18
C GLY A 748 -16.23 51.91 24.81
N TYR A 749 -17.15 51.20 24.15
CA TYR A 749 -16.90 50.53 22.87
C TYR A 749 -17.36 51.37 21.67
N GLU A 750 -16.62 51.28 20.57
CA GLU A 750 -17.05 51.81 19.28
C GLU A 750 -18.18 50.95 18.69
N LEU A 751 -18.93 51.51 17.74
CA LEU A 751 -20.07 50.80 17.15
C LEU A 751 -19.66 49.51 16.43
N GLU A 752 -18.47 49.46 15.82
CA GLU A 752 -18.01 48.29 15.07
C GLU A 752 -17.49 47.15 15.98
N ASP A 753 -17.19 47.43 17.26
CA ASP A 753 -16.81 46.39 18.23
C ASP A 753 -18.04 45.54 18.62
N ARG A 754 -19.23 46.16 18.63
CA ARG A 754 -20.51 45.51 18.94
C ARG A 754 -21.20 44.85 17.72
N ARG A 755 -20.41 44.37 16.75
CA ARG A 755 -20.92 43.83 15.47
C ARG A 755 -21.09 42.31 15.52
N TYR A 756 -22.01 41.84 16.36
CA TYR A 756 -22.26 40.41 16.57
C TYR A 756 -23.24 39.78 15.57
N GLY A 757 -24.06 40.57 14.88
CA GLY A 757 -24.93 40.12 13.80
C GLY A 757 -24.51 40.68 12.44
N TYR A 758 -25.11 40.14 11.37
CA TYR A 758 -24.95 40.68 10.02
C TYR A 758 -26.09 41.64 9.62
N SER A 759 -25.87 42.36 8.52
CA SER A 759 -26.83 43.29 7.94
C SER A 759 -26.91 43.17 6.42
N PHE A 760 -28.11 43.29 5.85
CA PHE A 760 -28.28 43.35 4.40
C PHE A 760 -27.42 44.46 3.76
N ASP A 761 -27.41 45.65 4.38
CA ASP A 761 -26.83 46.86 3.78
C ASP A 761 -25.30 46.92 3.83
N LYS A 762 -24.64 46.26 4.80
CA LYS A 762 -23.17 46.21 4.89
C LYS A 762 -22.55 44.85 4.57
N ASP A 763 -23.30 43.76 4.66
CA ASP A 763 -22.78 42.39 4.53
C ASP A 763 -23.27 41.65 3.28
N GLY A 764 -24.18 42.26 2.52
CA GLY A 764 -24.70 41.73 1.25
C GLY A 764 -26.13 41.20 1.35
N SER A 765 -26.77 41.05 0.19
CA SER A 765 -28.21 40.82 0.07
C SER A 765 -28.72 39.48 0.61
N SER A 766 -27.82 38.56 0.99
CA SER A 766 -28.15 37.26 1.58
C SER A 766 -28.06 37.22 3.11
N LYS A 767 -27.56 38.28 3.75
CA LYS A 767 -27.19 38.32 5.18
C LYS A 767 -28.17 39.15 6.05
N GLY A 768 -28.13 38.92 7.37
CA GLY A 768 -28.94 39.54 8.41
C GLY A 768 -30.25 38.79 8.72
N MET A 769 -30.77 38.95 9.94
CA MET A 769 -32.01 38.29 10.41
C MET A 769 -33.23 38.77 9.61
N ARG A 770 -33.68 37.96 8.64
CA ARG A 770 -34.63 38.42 7.62
C ARG A 770 -35.98 38.88 8.21
N PHE A 771 -36.50 38.18 9.22
CA PHE A 771 -37.72 38.59 9.93
C PHE A 771 -37.60 39.95 10.66
N TYR A 772 -36.39 40.39 10.99
CA TYR A 772 -36.11 41.70 11.59
C TYR A 772 -35.90 42.79 10.53
N SER A 773 -35.20 42.50 9.44
CA SER A 773 -34.61 43.49 8.52
C SER A 773 -35.37 43.73 7.20
N TYR A 774 -36.49 43.04 6.94
CA TYR A 774 -37.14 42.95 5.63
C TYR A 774 -37.71 44.26 5.03
N ASN A 775 -38.05 45.28 5.84
CA ASN A 775 -38.51 46.59 5.38
C ASN A 775 -38.08 47.71 6.35
N LYS A 776 -38.22 49.00 5.99
CA LYS A 776 -37.77 50.15 6.82
C LYS A 776 -38.47 50.29 8.20
N THR A 777 -39.52 49.51 8.47
CA THR A 777 -40.32 49.51 9.72
C THR A 777 -40.19 48.23 10.55
N GLU A 778 -39.25 47.34 10.19
CA GLU A 778 -38.53 46.30 10.96
C GLU A 778 -39.27 45.56 12.11
N SER A 779 -39.64 46.23 13.22
CA SER A 779 -39.99 45.54 14.48
C SER A 779 -41.31 44.76 14.49
N ARG A 780 -42.28 45.05 13.61
CA ARG A 780 -43.67 44.51 13.75
C ARG A 780 -43.86 43.03 13.43
N ALA A 781 -43.04 42.43 12.57
CA ALA A 781 -43.13 40.99 12.30
C ALA A 781 -42.30 40.19 13.31
N PHE A 782 -41.11 40.71 13.65
CA PHE A 782 -40.24 40.15 14.67
C PHE A 782 -40.92 40.09 16.05
N ALA A 783 -41.53 41.19 16.51
CA ALA A 783 -42.26 41.27 17.79
C ALA A 783 -43.64 40.55 17.79
N LYS A 784 -43.98 39.84 16.70
CA LYS A 784 -45.09 38.86 16.68
C LYS A 784 -44.59 37.43 16.82
N LEU A 785 -43.32 37.15 16.55
CA LEU A 785 -42.69 35.83 16.73
C LEU A 785 -42.01 35.73 18.11
N PHE A 786 -41.41 36.83 18.55
CA PHE A 786 -40.56 36.88 19.72
C PHE A 786 -41.11 37.86 20.78
N THR A 787 -40.95 37.48 22.04
CA THR A 787 -41.40 38.21 23.23
C THR A 787 -40.27 39.05 23.81
N GLY A 788 -40.58 40.24 24.33
CA GLY A 788 -39.64 41.06 25.08
C GLY A 788 -40.34 42.21 25.84
N PRO A 789 -39.63 43.13 26.51
CA PRO A 789 -38.17 43.21 26.66
C PRO A 789 -37.54 41.93 27.22
N LEU A 790 -36.24 41.71 26.97
CA LEU A 790 -35.57 40.46 27.37
C LEU A 790 -35.30 40.42 28.87
N SER A 791 -34.91 41.55 29.46
CA SER A 791 -34.61 41.67 30.89
C SER A 791 -35.58 42.66 31.56
N PRO A 792 -36.90 42.36 31.61
CA PRO A 792 -37.92 43.35 31.96
C PRO A 792 -37.81 43.88 33.41
N ALA A 793 -37.14 43.20 34.34
CA ALA A 793 -36.80 43.69 35.68
C ALA A 793 -35.61 44.67 35.72
N LEU A 794 -34.85 44.79 34.63
CA LEU A 794 -33.89 45.89 34.40
C LEU A 794 -34.48 46.98 33.50
N GLU A 795 -35.15 46.59 32.42
CA GLU A 795 -35.62 47.49 31.36
C GLU A 795 -36.96 48.17 31.67
N THR A 796 -37.83 47.52 32.44
CA THR A 796 -39.13 48.05 32.88
C THR A 796 -39.38 47.83 34.39
N PRO A 797 -38.43 48.24 35.27
CA PRO A 797 -38.36 47.81 36.66
C PRO A 797 -39.60 48.19 37.50
N ASP A 798 -40.23 49.32 37.17
CA ASP A 798 -41.47 49.79 37.81
C ASP A 798 -42.62 48.78 37.73
N ASN A 799 -42.70 47.98 36.65
CA ASN A 799 -43.72 46.93 36.48
C ASN A 799 -43.56 45.76 37.47
N PHE A 800 -42.43 45.69 38.16
CA PHE A 800 -42.05 44.62 39.09
C PHE A 800 -41.76 45.15 40.50
N GLY A 801 -41.90 46.46 40.73
CA GLY A 801 -41.59 47.10 42.02
C GLY A 801 -40.10 47.27 42.31
N PHE A 802 -39.23 47.16 41.30
CA PHE A 802 -37.80 47.38 41.46
C PHE A 802 -37.41 48.84 41.23
N SER A 803 -36.26 49.25 41.79
CA SER A 803 -35.64 50.52 41.46
C SER A 803 -35.10 50.53 40.03
N ASN A 804 -35.22 51.68 39.35
CA ASN A 804 -34.52 51.90 38.08
C ASN A 804 -33.04 52.22 38.33
N ILE A 805 -32.19 51.29 37.91
CA ILE A 805 -30.72 51.37 38.03
C ILE A 805 -30.04 51.61 36.67
N LEU A 806 -30.77 51.55 35.54
CA LEU A 806 -30.18 51.79 34.23
C LEU A 806 -29.84 53.27 34.05
N PRO A 807 -28.67 53.60 33.46
CA PRO A 807 -28.26 54.99 33.28
C PRO A 807 -29.10 55.66 32.19
N LYS A 808 -29.37 56.96 32.32
CA LYS A 808 -30.27 57.73 31.44
C LYS A 808 -29.91 57.71 29.94
N TRP A 809 -28.67 57.37 29.58
CA TRP A 809 -28.23 57.25 28.19
C TRP A 809 -28.53 55.89 27.56
N TYR A 810 -28.81 54.86 28.37
CA TYR A 810 -29.07 53.51 27.88
C TYR A 810 -30.46 53.43 27.23
N VAL A 811 -30.55 52.74 26.09
CA VAL A 811 -31.79 52.64 25.31
C VAL A 811 -32.50 51.33 25.66
N ALA A 812 -33.24 51.34 26.77
CA ALA A 812 -34.00 50.19 27.23
C ALA A 812 -35.16 49.80 26.30
N GLY A 813 -35.39 48.49 26.19
CA GLY A 813 -36.61 47.92 25.66
C GLY A 813 -37.82 48.29 26.52
N THR A 814 -38.99 48.35 25.89
CA THR A 814 -40.25 48.70 26.57
C THR A 814 -41.38 47.84 26.06
N VAL A 815 -42.49 47.76 26.78
CA VAL A 815 -43.71 47.04 26.34
C VAL A 815 -44.19 47.46 24.93
N LYS A 816 -43.95 48.71 24.52
CA LYS A 816 -44.32 49.24 23.19
C LYS A 816 -43.22 49.08 22.12
N ASN A 817 -41.99 48.83 22.54
CA ASN A 817 -40.82 48.67 21.68
C ASN A 817 -39.84 47.70 22.36
N PRO A 818 -40.15 46.38 22.38
CA PRO A 818 -39.41 45.41 23.18
C PRO A 818 -38.02 45.08 22.62
N PHE A 819 -37.79 45.35 21.34
CA PHE A 819 -36.51 45.15 20.66
C PHE A 819 -36.03 46.50 20.09
N PRO A 820 -35.37 47.35 20.90
CA PRO A 820 -34.93 48.66 20.45
C PRO A 820 -33.83 48.55 19.39
N LYS A 821 -33.93 49.37 18.33
CA LYS A 821 -32.87 49.49 17.33
C LYS A 821 -31.68 50.24 17.90
N THR A 822 -30.48 49.71 17.68
CA THR A 822 -29.23 50.45 17.89
C THR A 822 -29.18 51.69 16.98
N PRO A 823 -28.98 52.92 17.50
CA PRO A 823 -28.93 54.11 16.67
C PRO A 823 -27.74 54.11 15.70
N SER A 824 -28.00 54.20 14.40
CA SER A 824 -26.96 54.50 13.40
C SER A 824 -26.28 55.84 13.74
N LYS A 825 -24.96 55.97 13.50
CA LYS A 825 -24.02 57.04 13.96
C LYS A 825 -24.45 58.52 13.81
N GLY A 826 -25.60 58.85 13.20
CA GLY A 826 -26.14 60.21 13.10
C GLY A 826 -26.93 60.73 14.31
N ARG A 827 -27.42 59.89 15.25
CA ARG A 827 -28.29 60.34 16.37
C ARG A 827 -27.61 60.62 17.70
N PHE A 828 -26.49 59.97 18.02
CA PHE A 828 -25.80 60.20 19.30
C PHE A 828 -25.30 61.66 19.42
N ASN A 829 -24.75 62.22 18.33
CA ASN A 829 -24.29 63.61 18.30
C ASN A 829 -25.40 64.67 18.28
N SER A 830 -26.63 64.33 17.86
CA SER A 830 -27.73 65.33 17.79
C SER A 830 -28.40 65.54 19.14
N ILE A 831 -28.51 64.50 19.97
CA ILE A 831 -29.16 64.61 21.30
C ILE A 831 -28.25 65.38 22.26
N PHE A 832 -26.94 65.08 22.28
CA PHE A 832 -25.97 65.81 23.12
C PHE A 832 -25.81 67.30 22.74
N ARG A 833 -26.05 67.69 21.48
CA ARG A 833 -26.04 69.10 21.02
C ARG A 833 -27.37 69.85 21.21
N SER A 834 -28.36 69.24 21.85
CA SER A 834 -29.66 69.87 22.13
C SER A 834 -29.96 70.04 23.63
N ILE A 835 -29.00 69.65 24.48
CA ILE A 835 -29.09 69.67 25.95
C ILE A 835 -27.89 70.45 26.56
N PHE A 836 -26.89 70.79 25.74
CA PHE A 836 -25.83 71.77 25.98
C PHE A 836 -25.81 72.74 24.80
#